data_AF-A0A0D2XR44-F1
#
_entry.id   AF-A0A0D2XR44-F1
#
_cell.length_a   1.000
_cell.length_b   1.000
_cell.length_c   1.000
_cell.angle_alpha   90.00
_cell.angle_beta   90.00
_cell.angle_gamma   90.00
#
_symmetry.space_group_name_H-M   'P 1'
#
loop_
_entity.id
_entity.type
_entity.pdbx_description
1 polymer ?
#
loop_
_entity_poly.entity_id
_entity_poly.type
_entity_poly.pdbx_seq_one_letter_code
_entity_poly.pdbx_strand_id
1 'polypeptide(L)'
;MDSMLSELRYFIQDGNCHWPSGGIYWWGDLSSAPTIPSMERDSANLRLAKCRHLAFYQTAFAVVSQAMIMPPQDISIDPHLSENYFSRARMLLGNPLDITRFTPNEVSVLTLMGFYLIEMNRRDAAYICVSNAMHISIMHGAHRGWLDESGKRVFWTLYVLDRYLSCLMGRPPTIMDDAIRLPLPCDAPSMPPADGLKAHVQLSRISCHIVCNTYRISPSEDAARPVRSLEGEITSAEHNIQLARQILLVNHPRKLLQAGLHFIFNAAIVLMLQQLVEDLCPSSRSEKARSLDLDFVIGRFEDESRVGSNYGRDCATVLRDLRVLVQRLPIPVDMSTATRSVNMTQTTTTYDPIANRTHVDMGQQCLSSRMAPLKHRDVATSFIFRFPAEGEAKKPQVALFRRSGHGKPFSFADESIGREWTVNPFGFVLKSESDGGRGEAGIKIDWEHEGYEWFDPDAINDSDDFEGVPRILESLRRVWFNVDLGEVAGNTLSRGLVALQEDHESGARQLATKALHTYIDVIKKLDSTDQVQWWNNIRFAGWHLWKNGRESMGASILNVVLSALDIVQDGIPPSGPLDKSSIDNIVRALGDYARDRQNTTSRTGAMFQAFIEQHLSGDGPLKILTLSSSSTITSAITHVMGNTSRPVEVHVLESRPLFEGVKMAQSIASCANNSKAKTRLIIHTDASVGIAAKDIDIVLIGADLIDKTAAVSNKVGSLPVVLTAKYVSPKAKIVILSEKEKVLPFAPPGQEENDSCEVMQAWGDLSSAVREVPHSLVTVKNVYFEWVSPDLIDHYITEDGVTGRAGMSNYAQEVEKKADQYFTNL
;
A
#
# COMPACT_ATOMS: atom_id res chain seq x y z
N MET A 1 16.95 -39.29 -11.63
CA MET A 1 16.93 -38.51 -10.37
C MET A 1 18.34 -38.28 -9.87
N ASP A 2 19.18 -39.31 -9.73
CA ASP A 2 20.57 -39.17 -9.23
C ASP A 2 21.44 -38.21 -10.06
N SER A 3 21.36 -38.25 -11.40
CA SER A 3 22.09 -37.33 -12.27
C SER A 3 21.72 -35.86 -12.01
N MET A 4 20.43 -35.56 -11.85
CA MET A 4 19.94 -34.19 -11.59
C MET A 4 20.35 -33.71 -10.19
N LEU A 5 20.30 -34.59 -9.18
CA LEU A 5 20.71 -34.24 -7.82
C LEU A 5 22.23 -34.05 -7.72
N SER A 6 23.02 -34.89 -8.40
CA SER A 6 24.48 -34.74 -8.46
C SER A 6 24.88 -33.44 -9.17
N GLU A 7 24.17 -33.07 -10.23
CA GLU A 7 24.40 -31.81 -10.93
C GLU A 7 24.00 -30.60 -10.09
N LEU A 8 22.84 -30.66 -9.42
CA LEU A 8 22.42 -29.62 -8.49
C LEU A 8 23.41 -29.47 -7.33
N ARG A 9 23.82 -30.58 -6.70
CA ARG A 9 24.78 -30.61 -5.60
C ARG A 9 26.13 -30.03 -6.02
N TYR A 10 26.59 -30.37 -7.23
CA TYR A 10 27.77 -29.76 -7.81
C TYR A 10 27.64 -28.24 -7.91
N PHE A 11 26.43 -27.74 -8.18
CA PHE A 11 26.21 -26.34 -8.50
C PHE A 11 25.87 -25.44 -7.31
N ILE A 12 25.08 -25.90 -6.36
CA ILE A 12 24.57 -25.06 -5.27
C ILE A 12 25.00 -25.49 -3.87
N GLN A 13 25.71 -26.61 -3.72
CA GLN A 13 26.10 -27.12 -2.40
C GLN A 13 27.61 -27.23 -2.23
N ASP A 14 28.26 -28.32 -2.65
CA ASP A 14 29.65 -28.64 -2.27
C ASP A 14 30.53 -29.12 -3.44
N GLY A 15 30.09 -28.93 -4.68
CA GLY A 15 30.85 -29.38 -5.84
C GLY A 15 30.93 -30.90 -5.95
N ASN A 16 29.99 -31.66 -5.39
CA ASN A 16 30.11 -33.12 -5.22
C ASN A 16 31.38 -33.50 -4.44
N CYS A 17 31.64 -32.79 -3.34
CA CYS A 17 32.87 -32.89 -2.53
C CYS A 17 34.16 -32.45 -3.23
N HIS A 18 34.13 -31.86 -4.43
CA HIS A 18 35.34 -31.37 -5.10
C HIS A 18 35.79 -30.01 -4.58
N TRP A 19 34.92 -29.26 -3.90
CA TRP A 19 35.26 -27.93 -3.40
C TRP A 19 35.97 -28.02 -2.04
N PRO A 20 37.22 -27.55 -1.92
CA PRO A 20 37.97 -27.59 -0.66
C PRO A 20 37.28 -26.87 0.50
N SER A 21 36.44 -25.87 0.21
CA SER A 21 35.66 -25.11 1.19
C SER A 21 34.45 -25.87 1.75
N GLY A 22 34.08 -26.98 1.10
CA GLY A 22 32.79 -27.65 1.29
C GLY A 22 31.57 -26.87 0.81
N GLY A 23 31.80 -25.74 0.14
CA GLY A 23 30.76 -24.89 -0.44
C GLY A 23 30.16 -23.86 0.51
N ILE A 24 29.34 -22.96 -0.05
CA ILE A 24 28.84 -21.75 0.64
C ILE A 24 27.38 -21.83 1.08
N TYR A 25 26.71 -22.94 0.77
CA TYR A 25 25.34 -23.23 1.17
C TYR A 25 25.22 -24.71 1.54
N TRP A 26 24.21 -25.01 2.36
CA TRP A 26 23.82 -26.37 2.69
C TRP A 26 22.30 -26.46 2.72
N TRP A 27 21.75 -27.22 1.78
CA TRP A 27 20.29 -27.33 1.60
C TRP A 27 19.71 -28.57 2.26
N GLY A 28 20.55 -29.56 2.58
CA GLY A 28 20.16 -30.89 3.04
C GLY A 28 20.92 -31.98 2.29
N ASP A 29 20.48 -33.23 2.44
CA ASP A 29 21.09 -34.36 1.73
C ASP A 29 20.65 -34.38 0.25
N LEU A 30 21.54 -33.92 -0.63
CA LEU A 30 21.42 -34.02 -2.09
C LEU A 30 22.24 -35.19 -2.67
N SER A 31 22.82 -36.03 -1.82
CA SER A 31 23.71 -37.13 -2.25
C SER A 31 22.95 -38.41 -2.60
N SER A 32 21.74 -38.58 -2.07
CA SER A 32 20.93 -39.79 -2.22
C SER A 32 19.59 -39.47 -2.87
N ALA A 33 19.15 -40.28 -3.85
CA ALA A 33 17.79 -40.19 -4.35
C ALA A 33 16.75 -40.59 -3.27
N PRO A 34 15.55 -40.00 -3.30
CA PRO A 34 14.51 -40.34 -2.35
C PRO A 34 14.02 -41.77 -2.54
N THR A 35 13.82 -42.48 -1.44
CA THR A 35 13.05 -43.74 -1.47
C THR A 35 11.57 -43.42 -1.63
N ILE A 36 10.93 -44.00 -2.66
CA ILE A 36 9.49 -43.86 -2.91
C ILE A 36 8.75 -44.90 -2.05
N PRO A 37 7.88 -44.49 -1.12
CA PRO A 37 7.13 -45.43 -0.28
C PRO A 37 6.06 -46.18 -1.08
N SER A 38 5.79 -47.44 -0.73
CA SER A 38 4.65 -48.19 -1.29
C SER A 38 3.32 -47.62 -0.78
N MET A 39 2.33 -47.46 -1.68
CA MET A 39 1.10 -46.68 -1.44
C MET A 39 -0.22 -47.43 -1.75
N GLU A 40 -0.15 -48.71 -2.11
CA GLU A 40 -1.25 -49.44 -2.77
C GLU A 40 -2.57 -49.50 -1.97
N ARG A 41 -2.54 -49.27 -0.64
CA ARG A 41 -3.73 -49.37 0.25
C ARG A 41 -3.92 -48.20 1.22
N ASP A 42 -3.16 -47.11 1.07
CA ASP A 42 -3.23 -45.98 2.00
C ASP A 42 -4.38 -45.02 1.65
N SER A 43 -4.98 -44.38 2.67
CA SER A 43 -5.92 -43.26 2.48
C SER A 43 -5.19 -42.02 1.92
N ALA A 44 -5.92 -41.10 1.29
CA ALA A 44 -5.33 -39.91 0.66
C ALA A 44 -4.46 -39.08 1.64
N ASN A 45 -4.91 -38.91 2.88
CA ASN A 45 -4.16 -38.20 3.92
C ASN A 45 -2.88 -38.95 4.34
N LEU A 46 -2.95 -40.28 4.43
CA LEU A 46 -1.80 -41.12 4.77
C LEU A 46 -0.77 -41.14 3.62
N ARG A 47 -1.23 -41.12 2.35
CA ARG A 47 -0.35 -40.99 1.19
C ARG A 47 0.38 -39.65 1.18
N LEU A 48 -0.34 -38.55 1.43
CA LEU A 48 0.27 -37.22 1.49
C LEU A 48 1.32 -37.13 2.60
N ALA A 49 1.03 -37.68 3.79
CA ALA A 49 1.98 -37.73 4.90
C ALA A 49 3.24 -38.55 4.56
N LYS A 50 3.08 -39.73 3.92
CA LYS A 50 4.19 -40.58 3.50
C LYS A 50 5.05 -39.98 2.38
N CYS A 51 4.49 -39.12 1.52
CA CYS A 51 5.20 -38.49 0.41
C CYS A 51 5.73 -37.08 0.72
N ARG A 52 5.50 -36.53 1.93
CA ARG A 52 5.87 -35.15 2.23
C ARG A 52 7.37 -34.89 2.09
N HIS A 53 8.23 -35.83 2.49
CA HIS A 53 9.68 -35.72 2.34
C HIS A 53 10.13 -35.54 0.88
N LEU A 54 9.31 -35.97 -0.09
CA LEU A 54 9.56 -35.76 -1.51
C LEU A 54 9.49 -34.28 -1.91
N ALA A 55 8.87 -33.41 -1.11
CA ALA A 55 8.80 -31.98 -1.38
C ALA A 55 10.19 -31.35 -1.56
N PHE A 56 11.17 -31.77 -0.75
CA PHE A 56 12.56 -31.32 -0.89
C PHE A 56 13.13 -31.61 -2.27
N TYR A 57 12.97 -32.84 -2.74
CA TYR A 57 13.46 -33.29 -4.04
C TYR A 57 12.68 -32.66 -5.20
N GLN A 58 11.37 -32.46 -5.06
CA GLN A 58 10.59 -31.72 -6.06
C GLN A 58 11.11 -30.27 -6.19
N THR A 59 11.40 -29.58 -5.08
CA THR A 59 12.01 -28.25 -5.13
C THR A 59 13.41 -28.30 -5.74
N ALA A 60 14.23 -29.29 -5.39
CA ALA A 60 15.55 -29.50 -5.99
C ALA A 60 15.46 -29.69 -7.52
N PHE A 61 14.50 -30.48 -7.99
CA PHE A 61 14.26 -30.67 -9.42
C PHE A 61 13.76 -29.39 -10.10
N ALA A 62 13.01 -28.53 -9.42
CA ALA A 62 12.65 -27.22 -9.94
C ALA A 62 13.91 -26.35 -10.15
N VAL A 63 14.78 -26.25 -9.14
CA VAL A 63 16.02 -25.45 -9.21
C VAL A 63 16.96 -25.93 -10.31
N VAL A 64 17.23 -27.23 -10.39
CA VAL A 64 18.14 -27.77 -11.42
C VAL A 64 17.53 -27.63 -12.82
N SER A 65 16.23 -27.83 -12.97
CA SER A 65 15.56 -27.68 -14.28
C SER A 65 15.64 -26.24 -14.77
N GLN A 66 15.57 -25.25 -13.87
CA GLN A 66 15.83 -23.86 -14.23
C GLN A 66 17.30 -23.63 -14.63
N ALA A 67 18.24 -24.15 -13.84
CA ALA A 67 19.67 -23.96 -14.09
C ALA A 67 20.14 -24.60 -15.41
N MET A 68 19.49 -25.67 -15.87
CA MET A 68 19.80 -26.35 -17.14
C MET A 68 19.29 -25.62 -18.40
N ILE A 69 18.37 -24.66 -18.28
CA ILE A 69 17.78 -23.96 -19.45
C ILE A 69 18.74 -22.92 -20.06
N MET A 70 19.96 -22.75 -19.52
CA MET A 70 20.99 -21.85 -20.04
C MET A 70 22.32 -22.61 -20.26
N PRO A 71 22.54 -23.33 -21.39
CA PRO A 71 22.83 -22.73 -22.71
C PRO A 71 22.27 -23.55 -23.94
N PRO A 72 22.52 -23.18 -25.22
CA PRO A 72 21.70 -23.63 -26.36
C PRO A 72 22.14 -25.00 -26.86
N GLN A 73 21.31 -26.02 -26.66
CA GLN A 73 21.36 -27.24 -27.47
C GLN A 73 19.93 -27.68 -27.80
N ASP A 74 19.78 -28.16 -29.03
CA ASP A 74 18.56 -28.57 -29.76
C ASP A 74 17.73 -29.67 -29.06
N ILE A 75 17.32 -29.44 -27.81
CA ILE A 75 16.43 -30.32 -27.07
C ILE A 75 15.22 -29.48 -26.68
N SER A 76 14.05 -29.88 -27.19
CA SER A 76 12.73 -29.41 -26.79
C SER A 76 12.50 -29.75 -25.30
N ILE A 77 13.07 -28.96 -24.39
CA ILE A 77 12.78 -29.04 -22.96
C ILE A 77 11.45 -28.33 -22.73
N ASP A 78 10.49 -29.01 -22.09
CA ASP A 78 9.21 -28.42 -21.71
C ASP A 78 9.46 -27.14 -20.87
N PRO A 79 9.05 -25.95 -21.35
CA PRO A 79 9.29 -24.68 -20.66
C PRO A 79 8.62 -24.61 -19.28
N HIS A 80 7.66 -25.47 -18.99
CA HIS A 80 6.95 -25.53 -17.70
C HIS A 80 7.50 -26.59 -16.76
N LEU A 81 8.56 -27.32 -17.13
CA LEU A 81 9.09 -28.42 -16.31
C LEU A 81 9.48 -27.96 -14.91
N SER A 82 10.16 -26.81 -14.81
CA SER A 82 10.55 -26.19 -13.55
C SER A 82 9.35 -25.84 -12.66
N GLU A 83 8.33 -25.20 -13.24
CA GLU A 83 7.10 -24.80 -12.53
C GLU A 83 6.28 -25.99 -12.07
N ASN A 84 6.24 -27.07 -12.87
CA ASN A 84 5.56 -28.31 -12.53
C ASN A 84 6.17 -28.97 -11.28
N TYR A 85 7.49 -29.01 -11.19
CA TYR A 85 8.20 -29.50 -10.00
C TYR A 85 7.93 -28.61 -8.78
N PHE A 86 7.99 -27.29 -8.94
CA PHE A 86 7.70 -26.35 -7.85
C PHE A 86 6.25 -26.46 -7.34
N SER A 87 5.28 -26.62 -8.25
CA SER A 87 3.87 -26.80 -7.90
C SER A 87 3.63 -28.09 -7.10
N ARG A 88 4.26 -29.20 -7.51
CA ARG A 88 4.21 -30.48 -6.78
C ARG A 88 4.86 -30.36 -5.40
N ALA A 89 5.99 -29.67 -5.29
CA ALA A 89 6.64 -29.42 -4.00
C ALA A 89 5.71 -28.70 -3.02
N ARG A 90 5.05 -27.63 -3.48
CA ARG A 90 4.07 -26.88 -2.68
C ARG A 90 2.88 -27.72 -2.24
N MET A 91 2.35 -28.57 -3.12
CA MET A 91 1.25 -29.49 -2.78
C MET A 91 1.66 -30.50 -1.70
N LEU A 92 2.87 -31.06 -1.79
CA LEU A 92 3.38 -32.05 -0.84
C LEU A 92 3.70 -31.42 0.52
N LEU A 93 4.25 -30.20 0.53
CA LEU A 93 4.57 -29.46 1.74
C LEU A 93 3.31 -29.09 2.53
N GLY A 94 2.22 -28.77 1.84
CA GLY A 94 0.93 -28.43 2.46
C GLY A 94 0.89 -27.00 3.01
N ASN A 95 0.00 -26.75 3.98
CA ASN A 95 -0.18 -25.42 4.55
C ASN A 95 0.96 -25.09 5.55
N PRO A 96 1.81 -24.07 5.29
CA PRO A 96 2.89 -23.67 6.20
C PRO A 96 2.42 -23.18 7.59
N LEU A 97 1.12 -22.91 7.76
CA LEU A 97 0.53 -22.50 9.03
C LEU A 97 0.11 -23.69 9.92
N ASP A 98 0.18 -24.93 9.43
CA ASP A 98 -0.12 -26.15 10.22
C ASP A 98 1.10 -26.56 11.09
N ILE A 99 1.40 -25.71 12.09
CA ILE A 99 2.62 -25.75 12.91
C ILE A 99 2.86 -27.09 13.65
N THR A 100 1.83 -27.91 13.85
CA THR A 100 1.96 -29.22 14.51
C THR A 100 2.70 -30.25 13.65
N ARG A 101 2.95 -29.93 12.38
CA ARG A 101 3.47 -30.87 11.37
C ARG A 101 4.82 -30.49 10.78
N PHE A 102 5.40 -29.36 11.16
CA PHE A 102 6.67 -28.89 10.62
C PHE A 102 7.85 -29.39 11.45
N THR A 103 8.88 -29.88 10.76
CA THR A 103 10.15 -30.34 11.32
C THR A 103 11.30 -29.56 10.67
N PRO A 104 12.56 -29.73 11.10
CA PRO A 104 13.72 -29.14 10.40
C PRO A 104 13.83 -29.53 8.91
N ASN A 105 13.21 -30.64 8.49
CA ASN A 105 13.17 -31.03 7.08
C ASN A 105 12.34 -30.05 6.25
N GLU A 106 11.18 -29.61 6.73
CA GLU A 106 10.36 -28.62 6.03
C GLU A 106 11.00 -27.23 5.98
N VAL A 107 11.82 -26.87 6.99
CA VAL A 107 12.65 -25.66 6.93
C VAL A 107 13.58 -25.72 5.72
N SER A 108 14.21 -26.88 5.47
CA SER A 108 15.08 -27.09 4.31
C SER A 108 14.32 -26.92 2.99
N VAL A 109 13.09 -27.45 2.90
CA VAL A 109 12.22 -27.29 1.73
C VAL A 109 11.88 -25.82 1.49
N LEU A 110 11.40 -25.10 2.49
CA LEU A 110 11.04 -23.68 2.38
C LEU A 110 12.26 -22.82 2.04
N THR A 111 13.42 -23.12 2.63
CA THR A 111 14.67 -22.42 2.34
C THR A 111 15.07 -22.58 0.87
N LEU A 112 15.00 -23.80 0.33
CA LEU A 112 15.29 -24.08 -1.09
C LEU A 112 14.21 -23.51 -2.02
N MET A 113 12.93 -23.46 -1.60
CA MET A 113 11.85 -22.81 -2.34
C MET A 113 12.06 -21.29 -2.40
N GLY A 114 12.50 -20.68 -1.30
CA GLY A 114 12.92 -19.28 -1.25
C GLY A 114 14.04 -19.00 -2.24
N PHE A 115 15.07 -19.86 -2.27
CA PHE A 115 16.15 -19.79 -3.25
C PHE A 115 15.64 -19.88 -4.69
N TYR A 116 14.78 -20.85 -5.00
CA TYR A 116 14.13 -20.95 -6.32
C TYR A 116 13.41 -19.65 -6.71
N LEU A 117 12.66 -19.05 -5.79
CA LEU A 117 11.91 -17.82 -6.04
C LEU A 117 12.82 -16.60 -6.21
N ILE A 118 13.99 -16.58 -5.55
CA ILE A 118 15.05 -15.58 -5.80
C ILE A 118 15.53 -15.69 -7.25
N GLU A 119 15.89 -16.90 -7.69
CA GLU A 119 16.39 -17.14 -9.06
C GLU A 119 15.32 -16.86 -10.13
N MET A 120 14.03 -16.99 -9.78
CA MET A 120 12.88 -16.61 -10.62
C MET A 120 12.55 -15.11 -10.57
N ASN A 121 13.33 -14.30 -9.85
CA ASN A 121 13.08 -12.88 -9.62
C ASN A 121 11.69 -12.58 -8.98
N ARG A 122 11.14 -13.52 -8.20
CA ARG A 122 9.88 -13.38 -7.44
C ARG A 122 10.17 -13.01 -5.98
N ARG A 123 10.79 -11.84 -5.78
CA ARG A 123 11.41 -11.40 -4.51
C ARG A 123 10.43 -11.35 -3.33
N ASP A 124 9.22 -10.82 -3.51
CA ASP A 124 8.21 -10.78 -2.43
C ASP A 124 7.76 -12.18 -2.00
N ALA A 125 7.58 -13.10 -2.95
CA ALA A 125 7.23 -14.47 -2.65
C ALA A 125 8.40 -15.20 -1.96
N ALA A 126 9.63 -14.93 -2.38
CA ALA A 126 10.83 -15.44 -1.72
C ALA A 126 10.95 -14.94 -0.28
N TYR A 127 10.70 -13.65 -0.05
CA TYR A 127 10.69 -13.03 1.28
C TYR A 127 9.70 -13.73 2.21
N ILE A 128 8.44 -13.90 1.80
CA ILE A 128 7.43 -14.60 2.61
C ILE A 128 7.87 -16.05 2.89
N CYS A 129 8.41 -16.74 1.90
CA CYS A 129 8.85 -18.14 2.03
C CYS A 129 10.00 -18.29 3.04
N VAL A 130 11.02 -17.42 2.96
CA VAL A 130 12.18 -17.37 3.85
C VAL A 130 11.79 -16.93 5.26
N SER A 131 10.93 -15.90 5.40
CA SER A 131 10.43 -15.47 6.71
C SER A 131 9.62 -16.57 7.40
N ASN A 132 8.76 -17.30 6.67
CA ASN A 132 8.05 -18.46 7.22
C ASN A 132 9.01 -19.54 7.70
N ALA A 133 10.05 -19.88 6.92
CA ALA A 133 11.07 -20.84 7.33
C ALA A 133 11.82 -20.38 8.60
N MET A 134 12.11 -19.08 8.72
CA MET A 134 12.77 -18.50 9.89
C MET A 134 11.85 -18.55 11.12
N HIS A 135 10.57 -18.17 10.99
CA HIS A 135 9.60 -18.26 12.08
C HIS A 135 9.42 -19.71 12.57
N ILE A 136 9.31 -20.68 11.66
CA ILE A 136 9.26 -22.10 12.01
C ILE A 136 10.53 -22.50 12.77
N SER A 137 11.71 -22.10 12.29
CA SER A 137 12.98 -22.34 12.97
C SER A 137 13.02 -21.72 14.38
N ILE A 138 12.47 -20.52 14.55
CA ILE A 138 12.35 -19.85 15.85
C ILE A 138 11.41 -20.61 16.79
N MET A 139 10.24 -21.03 16.29
CA MET A 139 9.26 -21.80 17.05
C MET A 139 9.84 -23.12 17.59
N HIS A 140 10.68 -23.79 16.81
CA HIS A 140 11.38 -25.01 17.24
C HIS A 140 12.63 -24.73 18.10
N GLY A 141 12.96 -23.47 18.37
CA GLY A 141 14.11 -23.10 19.19
C GLY A 141 15.46 -23.24 18.50
N ALA A 142 15.51 -23.44 17.17
CA ALA A 142 16.76 -23.66 16.42
C ALA A 142 17.80 -22.54 16.65
N HIS A 143 17.35 -21.29 16.73
CA HIS A 143 18.17 -20.11 17.01
C HIS A 143 18.87 -20.13 18.38
N ARG A 144 18.36 -20.87 19.38
CA ARG A 144 18.91 -20.96 20.74
C ARG A 144 19.85 -22.16 20.93
N GLY A 145 19.84 -23.09 19.99
CA GLY A 145 20.54 -24.36 20.05
C GLY A 145 19.57 -25.51 20.25
N TRP A 146 19.60 -26.47 19.31
CA TRP A 146 19.10 -27.87 19.35
C TRP A 146 18.89 -28.40 17.91
N LEU A 147 19.98 -28.54 17.15
CA LEU A 147 20.01 -29.20 15.85
C LEU A 147 21.32 -29.99 15.73
N ASP A 148 21.32 -31.07 14.95
CA ASP A 148 22.55 -31.72 14.51
C ASP A 148 23.34 -30.80 13.55
N GLU A 149 24.55 -31.19 13.14
CA GLU A 149 25.37 -30.34 12.26
C GLU A 149 24.66 -30.07 10.92
N SER A 150 23.90 -31.02 10.41
CA SER A 150 23.09 -30.84 9.19
C SER A 150 22.04 -29.74 9.37
N GLY A 151 21.19 -29.84 10.40
CA GLY A 151 20.19 -28.82 10.68
C GLY A 151 20.81 -27.46 11.00
N LYS A 152 21.94 -27.42 11.71
CA LYS A 152 22.68 -26.19 11.97
C LYS A 152 23.11 -25.50 10.67
N ARG A 153 23.62 -26.25 9.70
CA ARG A 153 24.03 -25.73 8.39
C ARG A 153 22.83 -25.27 7.55
N VAL A 154 21.67 -25.93 7.66
CA VAL A 154 20.41 -25.45 7.07
C VAL A 154 20.00 -24.11 7.67
N PHE A 155 20.02 -23.97 9.00
CA PHE A 155 19.69 -22.72 9.68
C PHE A 155 20.60 -21.56 9.23
N TRP A 156 21.91 -21.81 9.12
CA TRP A 156 22.85 -20.79 8.67
C TRP A 156 22.71 -20.46 7.18
N THR A 157 22.28 -21.41 6.35
CA THR A 157 21.90 -21.15 4.95
C THR A 157 20.65 -20.27 4.88
N LEU A 158 19.63 -20.57 5.68
CA LEU A 158 18.42 -19.76 5.82
C LEU A 158 18.73 -18.34 6.31
N TYR A 159 19.62 -18.21 7.30
CA TYR A 159 20.12 -16.93 7.80
C TYR A 159 20.74 -16.10 6.67
N VAL A 160 21.60 -16.69 5.84
CA VAL A 160 22.22 -16.00 4.69
C VAL A 160 21.15 -15.48 3.71
N LEU A 161 20.11 -16.27 3.41
CA LEU A 161 19.03 -15.83 2.52
C LEU A 161 18.17 -14.73 3.14
N ASP A 162 17.86 -14.80 4.43
CA ASP A 162 17.14 -13.76 5.16
C ASP A 162 17.92 -12.44 5.10
N ARG A 163 19.22 -12.46 5.42
CA ARG A 163 20.08 -11.27 5.32
C ARG A 163 20.17 -10.73 3.91
N TYR A 164 20.29 -11.60 2.93
CA TYR A 164 20.34 -11.20 1.53
C TYR A 164 19.05 -10.47 1.11
N LEU A 165 17.87 -11.05 1.40
CA LEU A 165 16.58 -10.46 1.04
C LEU A 165 16.32 -9.15 1.81
N SER A 166 16.69 -9.08 3.09
CA SER A 166 16.65 -7.84 3.87
C SER A 166 17.50 -6.74 3.24
N CYS A 167 18.76 -7.08 2.87
CA CYS A 167 19.65 -6.13 2.21
C CYS A 167 19.13 -5.69 0.84
N LEU A 168 18.59 -6.63 0.06
CA LEU A 168 18.10 -6.39 -1.30
C LEU A 168 16.83 -5.53 -1.32
N MET A 169 15.93 -5.74 -0.35
CA MET A 169 14.59 -5.16 -0.34
C MET A 169 14.44 -3.99 0.64
N GLY A 170 15.48 -3.65 1.39
CA GLY A 170 15.43 -2.60 2.41
C GLY A 170 14.51 -2.96 3.59
N ARG A 171 14.27 -4.26 3.85
CA ARG A 171 13.38 -4.76 4.90
C ARG A 171 14.18 -5.20 6.12
N PRO A 172 13.64 -5.09 7.35
CA PRO A 172 14.29 -5.62 8.53
C PRO A 172 14.54 -7.14 8.40
N PRO A 173 15.64 -7.67 8.97
CA PRO A 173 15.82 -9.12 9.13
C PRO A 173 14.75 -9.74 10.03
N THR A 174 14.37 -10.99 9.76
CA THR A 174 13.31 -11.68 10.52
C THR A 174 13.73 -11.97 11.98
N ILE A 175 15.03 -12.10 12.24
CA ILE A 175 15.61 -12.28 13.58
C ILE A 175 16.88 -11.44 13.70
N MET A 176 17.11 -10.78 14.82
CA MET A 176 18.32 -9.99 15.09
C MET A 176 19.48 -10.90 15.53
N ASP A 177 20.73 -10.49 15.26
CA ASP A 177 21.93 -11.31 15.56
C ASP A 177 22.09 -11.58 17.07
N ASP A 178 21.72 -10.62 17.91
CA ASP A 178 21.73 -10.69 19.37
C ASP A 178 20.71 -11.69 19.93
N ALA A 179 19.73 -12.14 19.15
CA ALA A 179 18.79 -13.18 19.53
C ALA A 179 19.29 -14.59 19.20
N ILE A 180 20.38 -14.73 18.43
CA ILE A 180 20.93 -16.02 18.02
C ILE A 180 21.98 -16.48 19.04
N ARG A 181 21.81 -17.70 19.58
CA ARG A 181 22.78 -18.39 20.44
C ARG A 181 23.37 -19.64 19.79
N LEU A 182 22.87 -20.03 18.61
CA LEU A 182 23.39 -21.16 17.83
C LEU A 182 24.86 -20.90 17.43
N PRO A 183 25.78 -21.87 17.65
CA PRO A 183 27.17 -21.73 17.21
C PRO A 183 27.29 -21.80 15.69
N LEU A 184 28.38 -21.27 15.14
CA LEU A 184 28.72 -21.40 13.72
C LEU A 184 28.91 -22.88 13.31
N PRO A 185 28.75 -23.21 12.01
CA PRO A 185 29.03 -24.54 11.49
C PRO A 185 30.46 -25.00 11.82
N CYS A 186 30.62 -26.30 12.01
CA CYS A 186 31.91 -26.94 12.24
C CYS A 186 32.05 -28.20 11.37
N ASP A 187 33.27 -28.69 11.23
CA ASP A 187 33.51 -29.94 10.52
C ASP A 187 32.88 -31.10 11.30
N ALA A 188 32.23 -32.00 10.55
CA ALA A 188 31.57 -33.17 11.09
C ALA A 188 31.83 -34.39 10.19
N PRO A 189 31.85 -35.61 10.74
CA PRO A 189 32.03 -36.83 9.96
C PRO A 189 30.95 -36.94 8.87
N SER A 190 31.35 -37.34 7.66
CA SER A 190 30.44 -37.56 6.52
C SER A 190 29.79 -36.29 5.95
N MET A 191 30.28 -35.11 6.33
CA MET A 191 29.85 -33.82 5.77
C MET A 191 31.03 -33.13 5.07
N PRO A 192 30.79 -32.28 4.05
CA PRO A 192 31.84 -31.47 3.48
C PRO A 192 32.39 -30.45 4.50
N PRO A 193 33.59 -29.89 4.29
CA PRO A 193 34.15 -28.85 5.16
C PRO A 193 33.17 -27.70 5.42
N ALA A 194 33.23 -27.08 6.61
CA ALA A 194 32.32 -26.01 7.00
C ALA A 194 32.77 -24.61 6.54
N ASP A 195 34.01 -24.49 6.03
CA ASP A 195 34.71 -23.22 5.83
C ASP A 195 33.96 -22.25 4.92
N GLY A 196 33.43 -22.73 3.79
CA GLY A 196 32.74 -21.89 2.82
C GLY A 196 31.46 -21.30 3.39
N LEU A 197 30.60 -22.11 4.02
CA LEU A 197 29.36 -21.63 4.63
C LEU A 197 29.66 -20.70 5.81
N LYS A 198 30.68 -21.00 6.61
CA LYS A 198 31.11 -20.13 7.72
C LYS A 198 31.55 -18.76 7.22
N ALA A 199 32.33 -18.73 6.14
CA ALA A 199 32.71 -17.48 5.48
C ALA A 199 31.47 -16.74 4.94
N HIS A 200 30.51 -17.45 4.34
CA HIS A 200 29.30 -16.83 3.81
C HIS A 200 28.43 -16.20 4.92
N VAL A 201 28.29 -16.87 6.06
CA VAL A 201 27.57 -16.33 7.23
C VAL A 201 28.23 -15.03 7.72
N GLN A 202 29.55 -15.00 7.80
CA GLN A 202 30.28 -13.80 8.19
C GLN A 202 30.09 -12.67 7.17
N LEU A 203 30.14 -12.99 5.88
CA LEU A 203 29.87 -12.04 4.80
C LEU A 203 28.47 -11.42 4.94
N SER A 204 27.46 -12.25 5.17
CA SER A 204 26.07 -11.81 5.33
C SER A 204 25.84 -10.98 6.59
N ARG A 205 26.50 -11.32 7.71
CA ARG A 205 26.48 -10.50 8.94
C ARG A 205 27.00 -9.11 8.69
N ILE A 206 28.17 -9.03 8.09
CA ILE A 206 28.86 -7.77 7.79
C ILE A 206 28.00 -6.92 6.84
N SER A 207 27.51 -7.52 5.75
CA SER A 207 26.67 -6.80 4.80
C SER A 207 25.37 -6.32 5.42
N CYS A 208 24.72 -7.14 6.27
CA CYS A 208 23.50 -6.73 6.95
C CYS A 208 23.77 -5.59 7.93
N HIS A 209 24.88 -5.63 8.66
CA HIS A 209 25.28 -4.54 9.56
C HIS A 209 25.49 -3.23 8.81
N ILE A 210 26.22 -3.26 7.69
CA ILE A 210 26.42 -2.10 6.82
C ILE A 210 25.06 -1.56 6.36
N VAL A 211 24.21 -2.40 5.76
CA VAL A 211 22.93 -1.93 5.20
C VAL A 211 21.97 -1.43 6.30
N CYS A 212 21.86 -2.13 7.44
CA CYS A 212 20.97 -1.71 8.52
C CYS A 212 21.40 -0.41 9.19
N ASN A 213 22.71 -0.15 9.31
CA ASN A 213 23.23 1.08 9.91
C ASN A 213 23.29 2.23 8.90
N THR A 214 23.84 2.00 7.71
CA THR A 214 23.92 3.01 6.65
C THR A 214 22.53 3.51 6.25
N TYR A 215 21.53 2.63 6.13
CA TYR A 215 20.17 3.00 5.71
C TYR A 215 19.14 3.07 6.85
N ARG A 216 19.58 2.99 8.11
CA ARG A 216 18.74 3.05 9.33
C ARG A 216 17.51 2.12 9.34
N ILE A 217 17.62 0.96 8.71
CA ILE A 217 16.52 -0.05 8.66
C ILE A 217 16.29 -0.66 10.05
N SER A 218 17.37 -0.88 10.82
CA SER A 218 17.34 -1.32 12.23
C SER A 218 18.69 -1.01 12.89
N PRO A 219 18.91 0.24 13.34
CA PRO A 219 20.21 0.70 13.83
C PRO A 219 20.55 0.10 15.21
N SER A 220 21.83 -0.22 15.44
CA SER A 220 22.33 -0.66 16.76
C SER A 220 22.40 0.49 17.78
N GLU A 221 22.20 0.22 19.07
CA GLU A 221 22.24 1.22 20.16
C GLU A 221 23.60 1.97 20.26
N ASP A 222 24.70 1.34 19.82
CA ASP A 222 26.04 1.93 19.82
C ASP A 222 26.27 2.99 18.72
N ALA A 223 25.34 3.14 17.77
CA ALA A 223 25.45 4.07 16.64
C ALA A 223 25.25 5.56 17.01
N ALA A 224 25.07 5.88 18.30
CA ALA A 224 24.90 7.25 18.80
C ALA A 224 26.17 8.13 18.74
N ARG A 225 27.29 7.62 18.17
CA ARG A 225 28.54 8.40 17.96
C ARG A 225 28.99 8.32 16.48
N PRO A 226 28.81 9.39 15.67
CA PRO A 226 28.93 9.31 14.21
C PRO A 226 30.34 8.96 13.68
N VAL A 227 31.42 9.36 14.37
CA VAL A 227 32.79 9.15 13.85
C VAL A 227 33.31 7.73 14.08
N ARG A 228 32.99 7.10 15.23
CA ARG A 228 33.42 5.71 15.52
C ARG A 228 32.62 4.66 14.74
N SER A 229 31.40 4.99 14.31
CA SER A 229 30.56 4.13 13.47
C SER A 229 31.16 3.96 12.06
N LEU A 230 31.69 5.04 11.48
CA LEU A 230 32.22 5.05 10.11
C LEU A 230 33.51 4.21 9.97
N GLU A 231 34.42 4.29 10.95
CA GLU A 231 35.64 3.46 10.99
C GLU A 231 35.31 1.96 11.04
N GLY A 232 34.26 1.59 11.80
CA GLY A 232 33.78 0.21 11.90
C GLY A 232 33.17 -0.30 10.59
N GLU A 233 32.41 0.54 9.88
CA GLU A 233 31.81 0.24 8.57
C GLU A 233 32.87 0.09 7.47
N ILE A 234 33.90 0.93 7.47
CA ILE A 234 35.04 0.84 6.54
C ILE A 234 35.81 -0.46 6.76
N THR A 235 36.18 -0.75 8.01
CA THR A 235 36.91 -1.99 8.38
C THR A 235 36.10 -3.22 7.97
N SER A 236 34.78 -3.15 8.15
CA SER A 236 33.81 -4.17 7.74
C SER A 236 33.78 -4.36 6.21
N ALA A 237 33.75 -3.27 5.43
CA ALA A 237 33.77 -3.32 3.97
C ALA A 237 35.09 -3.89 3.41
N GLU A 238 36.24 -3.52 3.99
CA GLU A 238 37.54 -4.10 3.63
C GLU A 238 37.57 -5.61 3.89
N HIS A 239 37.10 -6.03 5.08
CA HIS A 239 37.05 -7.43 5.45
C HIS A 239 36.11 -8.23 4.54
N ASN A 240 34.98 -7.64 4.13
CA ASN A 240 34.01 -8.23 3.21
C ASN A 240 34.65 -8.56 1.84
N ILE A 241 35.39 -7.63 1.24
CA ILE A 241 36.09 -7.88 -0.04
C ILE A 241 37.22 -8.90 0.11
N GLN A 242 37.97 -8.86 1.21
CA GLN A 242 39.00 -9.86 1.49
C GLN A 242 38.40 -11.27 1.60
N LEU A 243 37.28 -11.40 2.30
CA LEU A 243 36.58 -12.66 2.48
C LEU A 243 35.99 -13.17 1.17
N ALA A 244 35.44 -12.30 0.32
CA ALA A 244 34.97 -12.66 -1.01
C ALA A 244 36.10 -13.21 -1.90
N ARG A 245 37.30 -12.61 -1.84
CA ARG A 245 38.49 -13.14 -2.53
C ARG A 245 38.88 -14.52 -2.00
N GLN A 246 38.88 -14.71 -0.68
CA GLN A 246 39.16 -16.01 -0.08
C GLN A 246 38.13 -17.06 -0.50
N ILE A 247 36.84 -16.73 -0.45
CA ILE A 247 35.76 -17.63 -0.90
C ILE A 247 36.00 -18.05 -2.35
N LEU A 248 36.32 -17.12 -3.25
CA LEU A 248 36.58 -17.43 -4.67
C LEU A 248 37.82 -18.29 -4.89
N LEU A 249 38.90 -18.06 -4.13
CA LEU A 249 40.11 -18.88 -4.19
C LEU A 249 39.86 -20.32 -3.76
N VAL A 250 38.92 -20.53 -2.83
CA VAL A 250 38.61 -21.86 -2.31
C VAL A 250 37.44 -22.53 -3.09
N ASN A 251 36.62 -21.77 -3.85
CA ASN A 251 35.48 -22.28 -4.64
C ASN A 251 35.75 -22.49 -6.15
N HIS A 252 36.98 -22.84 -6.56
CA HIS A 252 37.27 -23.06 -7.98
C HIS A 252 36.37 -24.17 -8.59
N PRO A 253 35.67 -23.93 -9.74
CA PRO A 253 35.82 -22.83 -10.69
C PRO A 253 34.61 -21.84 -10.76
N ARG A 254 33.80 -21.69 -9.70
CA ARG A 254 32.52 -20.96 -9.82
C ARG A 254 32.51 -19.50 -9.37
N LYS A 255 31.65 -18.74 -10.07
CA LYS A 255 31.30 -17.34 -9.88
C LYS A 255 30.57 -17.11 -8.55
N LEU A 256 30.59 -15.89 -8.04
CA LEU A 256 29.68 -15.48 -6.96
C LEU A 256 28.26 -15.49 -7.50
N LEU A 257 27.34 -16.14 -6.78
CA LEU A 257 25.90 -16.04 -7.05
C LEU A 257 25.40 -14.62 -6.73
N GLN A 258 24.19 -14.27 -7.17
CA GLN A 258 23.65 -12.91 -7.08
C GLN A 258 23.74 -12.31 -5.66
N ALA A 259 23.54 -13.12 -4.62
CA ALA A 259 23.70 -12.70 -3.22
C ALA A 259 25.15 -12.29 -2.88
N GLY A 260 26.14 -13.08 -3.30
CA GLY A 260 27.56 -12.76 -3.09
C GLY A 260 28.01 -11.52 -3.87
N LEU A 261 27.45 -11.29 -5.07
CA LEU A 261 27.68 -10.07 -5.85
C LEU A 261 27.14 -8.83 -5.12
N HIS A 262 25.90 -8.89 -4.61
CA HIS A 262 25.32 -7.78 -3.84
C HIS A 262 26.13 -7.41 -2.59
N PHE A 263 26.72 -8.39 -1.89
CA PHE A 263 27.52 -8.12 -0.70
C PHE A 263 28.82 -7.35 -1.01
N ILE A 264 29.51 -7.68 -2.11
CA ILE A 264 30.72 -6.96 -2.52
C ILE A 264 30.41 -5.61 -3.19
N PHE A 265 29.22 -5.44 -3.77
CA PHE A 265 28.75 -4.16 -4.32
C PHE A 265 28.63 -3.10 -3.22
N ASN A 266 27.94 -3.44 -2.13
CA ASN A 266 27.75 -2.53 -1.00
C ASN A 266 29.10 -2.17 -0.35
N ALA A 267 30.00 -3.15 -0.20
CA ALA A 267 31.36 -2.89 0.30
C ALA A 267 32.14 -1.93 -0.61
N ALA A 268 32.04 -2.08 -1.93
CA ALA A 268 32.71 -1.19 -2.88
C ALA A 268 32.18 0.26 -2.81
N ILE A 269 30.87 0.46 -2.59
CA ILE A 269 30.30 1.79 -2.37
C ILE A 269 30.91 2.45 -1.14
N VAL A 270 30.96 1.74 0.00
CA VAL A 270 31.53 2.25 1.25
C VAL A 270 33.00 2.66 1.06
N LEU A 271 33.81 1.83 0.42
CA LEU A 271 35.23 2.14 0.17
C LEU A 271 35.45 3.28 -0.82
N MET A 272 34.55 3.49 -1.79
CA MET A 272 34.62 4.65 -2.69
C MET A 272 34.24 5.93 -1.96
N LEU A 273 33.17 5.91 -1.16
CA LEU A 273 32.75 7.08 -0.39
C LEU A 273 33.77 7.48 0.69
N GLN A 274 34.55 6.53 1.23
CA GLN A 274 35.66 6.82 2.15
C GLN A 274 36.62 7.89 1.62
N GLN A 275 36.87 7.93 0.30
CA GLN A 275 37.80 8.91 -0.30
C GLN A 275 37.35 10.36 -0.12
N LEU A 276 36.04 10.59 0.09
CA LEU A 276 35.49 11.93 0.34
C LEU A 276 35.65 12.39 1.79
N VAL A 277 36.02 11.48 2.70
CA VAL A 277 36.02 11.68 4.15
C VAL A 277 37.37 11.28 4.77
N GLU A 278 38.42 11.17 3.94
CA GLU A 278 39.74 10.63 4.30
C GLU A 278 40.47 11.51 5.34
N ASP A 279 40.17 12.81 5.38
CA ASP A 279 40.68 13.76 6.38
C ASP A 279 40.12 13.50 7.81
N LEU A 280 38.94 12.88 7.92
CA LEU A 280 38.26 12.56 9.19
C LEU A 280 38.53 11.12 9.64
N CYS A 281 38.77 10.21 8.69
CA CYS A 281 39.01 8.78 8.94
C CYS A 281 40.16 8.29 8.03
N PRO A 282 41.42 8.52 8.42
CA PRO A 282 42.58 8.14 7.62
C PRO A 282 42.61 6.63 7.43
N SER A 283 42.76 6.19 6.18
CA SER A 283 42.78 4.77 5.86
C SER A 283 44.07 4.11 6.33
N SER A 284 43.92 2.90 6.89
CA SER A 284 45.05 2.02 7.24
C SER A 284 45.73 1.42 6.01
N ARG A 285 45.12 1.49 4.81
CA ARG A 285 45.60 0.87 3.58
C ARG A 285 45.97 1.92 2.54
N SER A 286 47.05 1.65 1.79
CA SER A 286 47.48 2.52 0.69
C SER A 286 46.39 2.66 -0.38
N GLU A 287 46.31 3.83 -1.01
CA GLU A 287 45.40 4.13 -2.13
C GLU A 287 45.48 3.07 -3.25
N LYS A 288 46.69 2.58 -3.54
CA LYS A 288 46.93 1.50 -4.51
C LYS A 288 46.24 0.18 -4.13
N ALA A 289 46.24 -0.18 -2.84
CA ALA A 289 45.58 -1.39 -2.37
C ALA A 289 44.04 -1.28 -2.46
N ARG A 290 43.50 -0.10 -2.12
CA ARG A 290 42.05 0.19 -2.25
C ARG A 290 41.61 0.17 -3.71
N SER A 291 42.40 0.74 -4.61
CA SER A 291 42.16 0.66 -6.07
C SER A 291 42.07 -0.78 -6.56
N LEU A 292 43.00 -1.65 -6.15
CA LEU A 292 43.00 -3.07 -6.52
C LEU A 292 41.74 -3.80 -6.01
N ASP A 293 41.24 -3.43 -4.84
CA ASP A 293 40.00 -3.99 -4.28
C ASP A 293 38.78 -3.59 -5.09
N LEU A 294 38.69 -2.32 -5.49
CA LEU A 294 37.62 -1.83 -6.36
C LEU A 294 37.70 -2.44 -7.78
N ASP A 295 38.91 -2.56 -8.34
CA ASP A 295 39.14 -3.20 -9.65
C ASP A 295 38.69 -4.67 -9.62
N PHE A 296 38.97 -5.37 -8.53
CA PHE A 296 38.49 -6.74 -8.33
C PHE A 296 36.96 -6.82 -8.32
N VAL A 297 36.27 -5.94 -7.59
CA VAL A 297 34.79 -5.95 -7.53
C VAL A 297 34.18 -5.61 -8.90
N ILE A 298 34.65 -4.56 -9.56
CA ILE A 298 34.17 -4.15 -10.89
C ILE A 298 34.38 -5.30 -11.90
N GLY A 299 35.55 -5.95 -11.88
CA GLY A 299 35.85 -7.08 -12.74
C GLY A 299 34.89 -8.26 -12.54
N ARG A 300 34.40 -8.51 -11.31
CA ARG A 300 33.40 -9.56 -11.06
C ARG A 300 32.04 -9.24 -11.68
N PHE A 301 31.60 -7.98 -11.62
CA PHE A 301 30.37 -7.55 -12.28
C PHE A 301 30.51 -7.56 -13.81
N GLU A 302 31.68 -7.24 -14.36
CA GLU A 302 31.98 -7.37 -15.78
C GLU A 302 31.93 -8.82 -16.27
N ASP A 303 32.55 -9.75 -15.54
CA ASP A 303 32.52 -11.19 -15.84
C ASP A 303 31.08 -11.74 -15.84
N GLU A 304 30.19 -11.16 -15.02
CA GLU A 304 28.77 -11.49 -15.00
C GLU A 304 27.96 -10.83 -16.13
N SER A 305 28.32 -9.61 -16.53
CA SER A 305 27.71 -8.95 -17.70
C SER A 305 27.97 -9.71 -19.01
N ARG A 306 29.12 -10.39 -19.12
CA ARG A 306 29.53 -11.17 -20.31
C ARG A 306 28.67 -12.41 -20.55
N VAL A 307 27.97 -12.89 -19.52
CA VAL A 307 27.01 -14.00 -19.66
C VAL A 307 25.57 -13.52 -19.91
N GLY A 308 25.38 -12.22 -20.18
CA GLY A 308 24.08 -11.66 -20.56
C GLY A 308 23.23 -11.12 -19.41
N SER A 309 23.77 -11.06 -18.19
CA SER A 309 23.06 -10.49 -17.04
C SER A 309 23.00 -8.96 -17.12
N ASN A 310 21.79 -8.40 -17.27
CA ASN A 310 21.57 -6.94 -17.19
C ASN A 310 22.01 -6.39 -15.82
N TYR A 311 21.74 -7.14 -14.74
CA TYR A 311 22.15 -6.79 -13.39
C TYR A 311 23.67 -6.61 -13.25
N GLY A 312 24.46 -7.53 -13.81
CA GLY A 312 25.92 -7.43 -13.80
C GLY A 312 26.43 -6.19 -14.52
N ARG A 313 25.84 -5.88 -15.68
CA ARG A 313 26.18 -4.71 -16.50
C ARG A 313 25.87 -3.40 -15.79
N ASP A 314 24.68 -3.30 -15.19
CA ASP A 314 24.22 -2.08 -14.53
C ASP A 314 25.07 -1.78 -13.30
N CYS A 315 25.33 -2.78 -12.46
CA CYS A 315 26.20 -2.63 -11.29
C CYS A 315 27.64 -2.24 -11.66
N ALA A 316 28.24 -2.86 -12.69
CA ALA A 316 29.57 -2.46 -13.17
C ALA A 316 29.59 -1.00 -13.65
N THR A 317 28.52 -0.54 -14.31
CA THR A 317 28.40 0.84 -14.80
C THR A 317 28.32 1.82 -13.64
N VAL A 318 27.43 1.56 -12.66
CA VAL A 318 27.27 2.38 -11.46
C VAL A 318 28.59 2.51 -10.68
N LEU A 319 29.31 1.41 -10.45
CA LEU A 319 30.58 1.45 -9.71
C LEU A 319 31.66 2.26 -10.46
N ARG A 320 31.71 2.18 -11.79
CA ARG A 320 32.66 2.99 -12.59
C ARG A 320 32.31 4.47 -12.56
N ASP A 321 31.04 4.82 -12.75
CA ASP A 321 30.59 6.21 -12.76
C ASP A 321 30.81 6.86 -11.40
N LEU A 322 30.48 6.14 -10.31
CA LEU A 322 30.73 6.60 -8.95
C LEU A 322 32.22 6.84 -8.70
N ARG A 323 33.10 5.93 -9.14
CA ARG A 323 34.55 6.10 -9.00
C ARG A 323 35.06 7.35 -9.72
N VAL A 324 34.57 7.62 -10.93
CA VAL A 324 34.94 8.82 -11.69
C VAL A 324 34.44 10.09 -10.99
N LEU A 325 33.22 10.07 -10.45
CA LEU A 325 32.66 11.22 -9.72
C LEU A 325 33.47 11.54 -8.47
N VAL A 326 33.78 10.52 -7.65
CA VAL A 326 34.56 10.68 -6.41
C VAL A 326 35.97 11.21 -6.71
N GLN A 327 36.64 10.69 -7.75
CA GLN A 327 37.98 11.15 -8.15
C GLN A 327 38.01 12.60 -8.67
N ARG A 328 36.86 13.17 -9.07
CA ARG A 328 36.75 14.55 -9.56
C ARG A 328 36.41 15.58 -8.48
N LEU A 329 36.12 15.13 -7.25
CA LEU A 329 35.77 15.99 -6.13
C LEU A 329 36.93 16.48 -5.22
N PRO A 330 38.25 16.35 -5.50
CA PRO A 330 39.28 16.72 -4.54
C PRO A 330 39.46 18.25 -4.51
N ILE A 331 38.70 18.92 -3.64
CA ILE A 331 39.05 20.24 -3.09
C ILE A 331 39.35 20.00 -1.60
N PRO A 332 40.49 20.47 -1.06
CA PRO A 332 40.78 20.31 0.36
C PRO A 332 39.75 21.10 1.16
N VAL A 333 39.01 20.43 2.04
CA VAL A 333 38.09 21.08 2.95
C VAL A 333 38.92 21.59 4.14
N ASP A 334 39.13 22.90 4.25
CA ASP A 334 39.72 23.52 5.43
C ASP A 334 38.78 23.30 6.63
N MET A 335 39.16 22.38 7.50
CA MET A 335 38.34 21.92 8.63
C MET A 335 38.40 22.82 9.87
N SER A 336 39.06 23.98 9.81
CA SER A 336 39.01 24.95 10.91
C SER A 336 37.66 25.67 11.05
N THR A 337 36.81 25.60 10.02
CA THR A 337 35.41 26.05 10.03
C THR A 337 34.40 24.90 10.14
N ALA A 338 34.86 23.64 10.06
CA ALA A 338 34.03 22.43 9.98
C ALA A 338 33.73 21.80 11.36
N THR A 339 33.39 22.61 12.36
CA THR A 339 32.81 22.10 13.63
C THR A 339 31.33 22.46 13.78
N ARG A 340 30.66 22.89 12.71
CA ARG A 340 29.28 23.41 12.76
C ARG A 340 28.32 22.98 11.66
N SER A 341 28.66 21.99 10.83
CA SER A 341 27.80 21.58 9.72
C SER A 341 28.03 20.11 9.35
N VAL A 342 27.21 19.21 9.91
CA VAL A 342 27.08 17.85 9.39
C VAL A 342 25.61 17.47 9.45
N ASN A 343 24.90 17.64 8.34
CA ASN A 343 23.68 16.91 8.00
C ASN A 343 23.46 17.01 6.48
N MET A 344 24.27 16.26 5.72
CA MET A 344 23.96 15.96 4.31
C MET A 344 22.97 14.80 4.24
N THR A 345 21.91 15.06 3.49
CA THR A 345 20.73 14.29 3.14
C THR A 345 21.04 12.95 2.45
N GLN A 346 20.45 11.87 2.96
CA GLN A 346 20.41 10.57 2.27
C GLN A 346 19.31 10.56 1.21
N THR A 347 19.68 10.13 0.01
CA THR A 347 18.79 9.97 -1.13
C THR A 347 17.92 8.73 -0.91
N THR A 348 16.63 8.90 -0.66
CA THR A 348 15.68 7.79 -0.51
C THR A 348 15.41 7.13 -1.87
N THR A 349 15.86 5.89 -2.01
CA THR A 349 15.32 4.92 -2.98
C THR A 349 13.99 4.42 -2.42
N THR A 350 12.87 4.89 -2.97
CA THR A 350 11.53 4.37 -2.64
C THR A 350 11.26 3.09 -3.42
N TYR A 351 11.09 1.97 -2.70
CA TYR A 351 10.58 0.71 -3.22
C TYR A 351 9.05 0.77 -3.21
N ASP A 352 8.42 0.76 -4.40
CA ASP A 352 6.97 0.62 -4.56
C ASP A 352 6.60 -0.88 -4.51
N PRO A 353 5.87 -1.36 -3.47
CA PRO A 353 5.52 -2.77 -3.31
C PRO A 353 4.49 -3.29 -4.32
N ILE A 354 3.81 -2.42 -5.09
CA ILE A 354 2.68 -2.79 -5.94
C ILE A 354 3.13 -3.03 -7.40
N ALA A 355 4.19 -2.37 -7.86
CA ALA A 355 4.57 -2.37 -9.28
C ALA A 355 5.69 -3.37 -9.67
N ASN A 356 6.43 -3.94 -8.71
CA ASN A 356 7.54 -4.88 -8.92
C ASN A 356 8.50 -4.47 -10.07
N ARG A 357 8.78 -3.16 -10.20
CA ARG A 357 9.74 -2.57 -11.15
C ARG A 357 10.69 -1.63 -10.42
N THR A 358 11.98 -1.78 -10.69
CA THR A 358 13.00 -0.77 -10.38
C THR A 358 13.08 0.15 -11.60
N HIS A 359 12.59 1.38 -11.51
CA HIS A 359 12.79 2.36 -12.57
C HIS A 359 14.22 2.93 -12.45
N VAL A 360 15.08 2.57 -13.41
CA VAL A 360 16.32 3.30 -13.69
C VAL A 360 16.09 4.02 -15.01
N ASP A 361 15.97 5.34 -14.95
CA ASP A 361 15.75 6.18 -16.12
C ASP A 361 17.08 6.36 -16.87
N MET A 362 17.33 5.51 -17.87
CA MET A 362 18.48 5.60 -18.77
C MET A 362 18.05 6.38 -20.03
N GLY A 363 18.19 7.70 -19.98
CA GLY A 363 18.00 8.57 -21.14
C GLY A 363 19.06 8.30 -22.22
N GLN A 364 18.65 7.74 -23.36
CA GLN A 364 19.41 7.83 -24.61
C GLN A 364 19.31 9.27 -25.16
N GLN A 365 20.44 9.96 -25.28
CA GLN A 365 20.53 11.16 -26.12
C GLN A 365 21.25 10.83 -27.42
N CYS A 366 20.54 10.99 -28.54
CA CYS A 366 21.13 11.32 -29.82
C CYS A 366 20.63 12.71 -30.24
N LEU A 367 21.59 13.63 -30.32
CA LEU A 367 21.66 14.88 -31.08
C LEU A 367 20.34 15.56 -31.51
N SER A 368 19.91 16.55 -30.72
CA SER A 368 19.15 17.73 -31.16
C SER A 368 19.05 18.70 -29.98
N SER A 369 19.41 19.98 -30.18
CA SER A 369 19.44 21.02 -29.15
C SER A 369 18.06 21.28 -28.54
N ARG A 370 17.76 20.68 -27.38
CA ARG A 370 16.64 21.04 -26.49
C ARG A 370 17.08 20.84 -25.03
N MET A 371 16.69 21.76 -24.15
CA MET A 371 16.98 21.73 -22.70
C MET A 371 16.64 20.35 -22.09
N ALA A 372 17.50 19.86 -21.18
CA ALA A 372 17.30 18.56 -20.54
C ALA A 372 16.02 18.54 -19.67
N PRO A 373 15.29 17.41 -19.59
CA PRO A 373 14.09 17.30 -18.76
C PRO A 373 14.44 17.35 -17.27
N LEU A 374 13.59 18.02 -16.47
CA LEU A 374 13.74 18.17 -15.02
C LEU A 374 13.53 16.83 -14.30
N LYS A 375 14.30 16.56 -13.23
CA LYS A 375 14.11 15.38 -12.37
C LYS A 375 12.99 15.62 -11.34
N HIS A 376 11.95 14.80 -11.35
CA HIS A 376 10.77 14.92 -10.46
C HIS A 376 11.03 14.38 -9.04
N ARG A 377 10.58 15.10 -8.00
CA ARG A 377 10.65 14.69 -6.58
C ARG A 377 9.40 15.13 -5.80
N ASP A 378 8.79 14.21 -5.06
CA ASP A 378 7.71 14.51 -4.13
C ASP A 378 8.25 14.82 -2.72
N VAL A 379 7.73 15.87 -2.09
CA VAL A 379 8.08 16.32 -0.73
C VAL A 379 6.79 16.64 0.03
N ALA A 380 6.80 16.49 1.36
CA ALA A 380 5.69 16.89 2.22
C ALA A 380 6.05 18.15 3.02
N THR A 381 5.17 19.15 3.04
CA THR A 381 5.30 20.34 3.89
C THR A 381 4.24 20.29 4.98
N SER A 382 4.61 20.54 6.22
CA SER A 382 3.81 20.23 7.42
C SER A 382 3.68 21.45 8.32
N PHE A 383 2.47 21.85 8.74
CA PHE A 383 2.22 23.00 9.63
C PHE A 383 1.44 22.59 10.88
N ILE A 384 1.95 22.83 12.10
CA ILE A 384 1.23 22.80 13.38
C ILE A 384 0.62 24.18 13.68
N PHE A 385 -0.68 24.28 13.92
CA PHE A 385 -1.37 25.44 14.43
C PHE A 385 -1.55 25.32 15.94
N ARG A 386 -1.29 26.42 16.65
CA ARG A 386 -1.63 26.64 18.06
C ARG A 386 -2.65 27.77 18.13
N PHE A 387 -3.79 27.49 18.76
CA PHE A 387 -4.82 28.48 19.02
C PHE A 387 -4.73 28.99 20.47
N PRO A 388 -4.91 30.31 20.71
CA PRO A 388 -5.04 30.85 22.06
C PRO A 388 -6.35 30.40 22.72
N ALA A 389 -6.37 30.37 24.05
CA ALA A 389 -7.58 30.08 24.82
C ALA A 389 -8.65 31.18 24.60
N GLU A 390 -9.93 30.81 24.72
CA GLU A 390 -11.04 31.76 24.58
C GLU A 390 -10.87 32.96 25.53
N GLY A 391 -10.67 34.15 24.97
CA GLY A 391 -10.52 35.42 25.72
C GLY A 391 -9.13 36.06 25.67
N GLU A 392 -8.11 35.39 25.11
CA GLU A 392 -6.80 36.02 24.86
C GLU A 392 -6.78 36.77 23.52
N ALA A 393 -6.38 38.05 23.52
CA ALA A 393 -6.23 38.89 22.33
C ALA A 393 -4.95 38.56 21.51
N LYS A 394 -4.61 37.27 21.39
CA LYS A 394 -3.46 36.80 20.60
C LYS A 394 -3.98 36.10 19.34
N LYS A 395 -3.26 36.27 18.23
CA LYS A 395 -3.56 35.57 16.98
C LYS A 395 -3.09 34.10 17.04
N PRO A 396 -3.67 33.18 16.23
CA PRO A 396 -3.15 31.83 16.07
C PRO A 396 -1.67 31.85 15.67
N GLN A 397 -0.90 30.86 16.12
CA GLN A 397 0.52 30.71 15.78
C GLN A 397 0.76 29.40 15.04
N VAL A 398 1.79 29.34 14.19
CA VAL A 398 2.12 28.16 13.37
C VAL A 398 3.56 27.70 13.58
N ALA A 399 3.76 26.41 13.85
CA ALA A 399 5.03 25.67 13.83
C ALA A 399 4.94 24.58 12.73
N LEU A 400 5.92 23.69 12.53
CA LEU A 400 5.92 22.70 11.43
C LEU A 400 5.86 21.26 11.98
N PHE A 401 4.79 20.44 11.78
CA PHE A 401 4.61 19.01 12.22
C PHE A 401 3.15 18.44 12.25
N ARG A 402 2.95 17.10 12.23
CA ARG A 402 1.75 16.23 11.88
C ARG A 402 0.36 16.20 12.62
N ARG A 403 -0.72 16.02 11.81
CA ARG A 403 -2.24 15.88 11.70
C ARG A 403 -3.36 16.96 12.04
N SER A 404 -4.15 17.41 11.00
CA SER A 404 -5.53 18.00 10.91
C SER A 404 -5.89 18.62 9.50
N GLY A 405 -5.61 17.97 8.36
CA GLY A 405 -6.07 18.43 7.03
C GLY A 405 -5.03 18.33 5.90
N HIS A 406 -5.50 18.02 4.68
CA HIS A 406 -4.70 17.94 3.46
C HIS A 406 -4.89 19.20 2.61
N GLY A 407 -3.81 19.92 2.30
CA GLY A 407 -3.82 20.94 1.28
C GLY A 407 -3.59 20.34 -0.10
N LYS A 408 -3.94 21.08 -1.16
CA LYS A 408 -3.79 20.59 -2.52
C LYS A 408 -2.30 20.40 -2.89
N PRO A 409 -1.88 19.30 -3.52
CA PRO A 409 -0.50 19.21 -4.00
C PRO A 409 -0.21 20.24 -5.10
N PHE A 410 1.03 20.72 -5.19
CA PHE A 410 1.48 21.62 -6.25
C PHE A 410 2.92 21.33 -6.67
N SER A 411 3.25 21.62 -7.92
CA SER A 411 4.59 21.37 -8.44
C SER A 411 5.25 22.65 -8.98
N PHE A 412 6.57 22.74 -8.85
CA PHE A 412 7.37 23.84 -9.41
C PHE A 412 8.75 23.36 -9.86
N ALA A 413 9.28 24.00 -10.90
CA ALA A 413 10.62 23.75 -11.40
C ALA A 413 11.65 24.58 -10.62
N ASP A 414 12.71 23.92 -10.19
CA ASP A 414 13.96 24.52 -9.74
C ASP A 414 15.03 24.27 -10.81
N GLU A 415 15.12 25.20 -11.75
CA GLU A 415 16.04 25.12 -12.88
C GLU A 415 17.50 25.12 -12.44
N SER A 416 17.82 25.72 -11.28
CA SER A 416 19.20 25.86 -10.79
C SER A 416 19.85 24.52 -10.48
N ILE A 417 19.04 23.53 -10.08
CA ILE A 417 19.46 22.15 -9.80
C ILE A 417 18.86 21.12 -10.77
N GLY A 418 18.14 21.59 -11.79
CA GLY A 418 17.50 20.76 -12.82
C GLY A 418 16.44 19.81 -12.25
N ARG A 419 15.62 20.28 -11.30
CA ARG A 419 14.59 19.46 -10.62
C ARG A 419 13.21 20.07 -10.72
N GLU A 420 12.20 19.21 -10.62
CA GLU A 420 10.82 19.59 -10.40
C GLU A 420 10.40 19.03 -9.05
N TRP A 421 9.87 19.89 -8.19
CA TRP A 421 9.41 19.56 -6.86
C TRP A 421 7.90 19.49 -6.86
N THR A 422 7.32 18.44 -6.26
CA THR A 422 5.89 18.35 -5.95
C THR A 422 5.72 18.38 -4.45
N VAL A 423 5.07 19.41 -3.93
CA VAL A 423 4.84 19.61 -2.51
C VAL A 423 3.44 19.14 -2.14
N ASN A 424 3.35 18.30 -1.11
CA ASN A 424 2.11 17.85 -0.49
C ASN A 424 1.94 18.58 0.86
N PRO A 425 1.13 19.65 0.94
CA PRO A 425 1.00 20.43 2.15
C PRO A 425 -0.01 19.81 3.13
N PHE A 426 0.31 19.83 4.42
CA PHE A 426 -0.54 19.32 5.48
C PHE A 426 -0.59 20.30 6.67
N GLY A 427 -1.77 20.48 7.25
CA GLY A 427 -1.98 21.40 8.38
C GLY A 427 -2.56 20.66 9.58
N PHE A 428 -2.10 20.99 10.79
CA PHE A 428 -2.14 20.12 11.95
C PHE A 428 -2.47 20.91 13.23
N VAL A 429 -3.39 20.52 14.10
CA VAL A 429 -3.74 21.31 15.31
C VAL A 429 -3.09 20.71 16.55
N LEU A 430 -2.30 21.51 17.27
CA LEU A 430 -1.68 21.11 18.54
C LEU A 430 -2.71 21.10 19.67
N LYS A 431 -3.08 19.91 20.15
CA LYS A 431 -3.95 19.78 21.32
C LYS A 431 -3.21 20.14 22.61
N SER A 432 -3.83 20.99 23.41
CA SER A 432 -3.35 21.32 24.76
C SER A 432 -3.45 20.12 25.71
N GLU A 433 -2.82 20.19 26.88
CA GLU A 433 -2.98 19.16 27.92
C GLU A 433 -4.44 19.05 28.40
N SER A 434 -5.16 20.17 28.47
CA SER A 434 -6.59 20.20 28.81
C SER A 434 -7.47 19.51 27.76
N ASP A 435 -7.03 19.46 26.50
CA ASP A 435 -7.74 18.78 25.41
C ASP A 435 -7.28 17.31 25.23
N GLY A 436 -6.56 16.76 26.21
CA GLY A 436 -6.01 15.40 26.19
C GLY A 436 -4.76 15.23 25.32
N GLY A 437 -4.14 16.32 24.88
CA GLY A 437 -2.87 16.34 24.15
C GLY A 437 -1.64 16.39 25.08
N ARG A 438 -0.45 16.52 24.49
CA ARG A 438 0.81 16.74 25.21
C ARG A 438 1.35 18.17 25.07
N GLY A 439 0.55 19.07 24.48
CA GLY A 439 1.01 20.41 24.12
C GLY A 439 2.33 20.39 23.35
N GLU A 440 3.20 21.38 23.58
CA GLU A 440 4.52 21.46 22.95
C GLU A 440 5.45 20.31 23.33
N ALA A 441 5.28 19.71 24.52
CA ALA A 441 6.06 18.53 24.93
C ALA A 441 5.78 17.29 24.06
N GLY A 442 4.72 17.33 23.24
CA GLY A 442 4.43 16.33 22.22
C GLY A 442 5.23 16.48 20.93
N ILE A 443 5.83 17.66 20.66
CA ILE A 443 6.59 17.92 19.45
C ILE A 443 7.96 17.25 19.57
N LYS A 444 8.26 16.34 18.64
CA LYS A 444 9.55 15.64 18.56
C LYS A 444 10.10 15.81 17.16
N ILE A 445 11.03 16.73 17.01
CA ILE A 445 11.76 16.92 15.75
C ILE A 445 12.69 15.73 15.50
N ASP A 446 12.85 15.36 14.24
CA ASP A 446 13.83 14.38 13.81
C ASP A 446 15.07 15.08 13.23
N TRP A 447 15.95 14.31 12.59
CA TRP A 447 17.21 14.80 12.04
C TRP A 447 17.04 15.71 10.81
N GLU A 448 15.84 15.79 10.20
CA GLU A 448 15.56 16.67 9.06
C GLU A 448 15.27 18.12 9.50
N HIS A 449 15.08 18.37 10.80
CA HIS A 449 14.68 19.66 11.36
C HIS A 449 15.76 20.18 12.34
N GLU A 450 16.30 21.36 12.08
CA GLU A 450 17.27 22.02 12.98
C GLU A 450 16.60 22.67 14.20
N GLY A 451 15.30 22.94 14.10
CA GLY A 451 14.48 23.54 15.14
C GLY A 451 13.04 23.76 14.65
N TYR A 452 12.21 24.36 15.51
CA TYR A 452 10.91 24.89 15.12
C TYR A 452 10.68 26.22 15.84
N GLU A 453 10.01 27.15 15.16
CA GLU A 453 9.58 28.42 15.73
C GLU A 453 8.09 28.67 15.45
N TRP A 454 7.50 29.56 16.25
CA TRP A 454 6.10 29.93 16.13
C TRP A 454 5.97 31.27 15.41
N PHE A 455 5.32 31.26 14.25
CA PHE A 455 5.07 32.45 13.45
C PHE A 455 3.59 32.86 13.50
N ASP A 456 3.34 34.16 13.39
CA ASP A 456 2.02 34.65 12.97
C ASP A 456 1.81 34.24 11.50
N PRO A 457 0.71 33.56 11.12
CA PRO A 457 0.41 33.21 9.74
C PRO A 457 0.57 34.39 8.76
N ASP A 458 0.22 35.61 9.19
CA ASP A 458 0.30 36.81 8.34
C ASP A 458 1.74 37.28 8.08
N ALA A 459 2.71 36.80 8.87
CA ALA A 459 4.12 37.16 8.73
C ALA A 459 4.89 36.24 7.75
N ILE A 460 4.32 35.07 7.43
CA ILE A 460 4.94 34.09 6.54
C ILE A 460 4.92 34.61 5.10
N ASN A 461 6.07 34.61 4.42
CA ASN A 461 6.22 35.08 3.05
C ASN A 461 7.32 34.30 2.30
N ASP A 462 7.37 34.44 0.97
CA ASP A 462 8.34 33.76 0.11
C ASP A 462 9.58 34.64 -0.23
N SER A 463 9.90 35.66 0.58
CA SER A 463 11.11 36.47 0.35
C SER A 463 12.38 35.74 0.79
N ASP A 464 13.51 36.06 0.17
CA ASP A 464 14.82 35.49 0.51
C ASP A 464 15.25 35.80 1.96
N ASP A 465 14.66 36.84 2.58
CA ASP A 465 14.91 37.26 3.95
C ASP A 465 14.14 36.41 4.99
N PHE A 466 13.13 35.65 4.56
CA PHE A 466 12.40 34.72 5.41
C PHE A 466 13.13 33.38 5.42
N GLU A 467 13.75 32.99 6.55
CA GLU A 467 14.51 31.74 6.75
C GLU A 467 13.61 30.48 6.73
N GLY A 468 12.82 30.29 5.67
CA GLY A 468 11.89 29.18 5.47
C GLY A 468 12.19 28.36 4.21
N VAL A 469 11.51 27.22 4.06
CA VAL A 469 11.62 26.41 2.83
C VAL A 469 11.05 27.16 1.63
N PRO A 470 11.56 26.96 0.40
CA PRO A 470 11.01 27.60 -0.78
C PRO A 470 9.50 27.35 -0.93
N ARG A 471 8.74 28.38 -1.32
CA ARG A 471 7.28 28.28 -1.53
C ARG A 471 6.51 27.91 -0.24
N ILE A 472 6.98 28.36 0.92
CA ILE A 472 6.33 28.10 2.20
C ILE A 472 5.00 28.84 2.33
N LEU A 473 4.88 30.07 1.81
CA LEU A 473 3.61 30.80 1.81
C LEU A 473 2.59 30.07 0.93
N GLU A 474 3.03 29.62 -0.24
CA GLU A 474 2.24 28.83 -1.18
C GLU A 474 1.78 27.49 -0.55
N SER A 475 2.61 26.88 0.31
CA SER A 475 2.24 25.71 1.10
C SER A 475 1.24 26.04 2.21
N LEU A 476 1.44 27.17 2.91
CA LEU A 476 0.58 27.63 4.01
C LEU A 476 -0.83 27.94 3.52
N ARG A 477 -0.97 28.69 2.43
CA ARG A 477 -2.25 29.05 1.81
C ARG A 477 -3.13 27.84 1.50
N ARG A 478 -2.49 26.71 1.17
CA ARG A 478 -3.18 25.45 0.86
C ARG A 478 -3.77 24.72 2.06
N VAL A 479 -3.34 25.05 3.27
CA VAL A 479 -3.83 24.43 4.52
C VAL A 479 -4.49 25.44 5.45
N TRP A 480 -4.13 26.72 5.32
CA TRP A 480 -4.69 27.88 6.00
C TRP A 480 -5.39 28.77 4.98
N PHE A 481 -6.53 28.31 4.48
CA PHE A 481 -7.28 28.99 3.42
C PHE A 481 -7.80 30.38 3.83
N ASN A 482 -7.71 30.78 5.11
CA ASN A 482 -8.06 32.12 5.56
C ASN A 482 -7.20 33.22 4.89
N VAL A 483 -5.97 32.89 4.47
CA VAL A 483 -5.12 33.84 3.72
C VAL A 483 -5.78 34.26 2.41
N ASP A 484 -6.46 33.33 1.74
CA ASP A 484 -7.08 33.54 0.43
C ASP A 484 -8.55 33.95 0.53
N LEU A 485 -9.30 33.27 1.40
CA LEU A 485 -10.74 33.44 1.54
C LEU A 485 -11.10 34.65 2.42
N GLY A 486 -10.15 35.16 3.20
CA GLY A 486 -10.38 36.10 4.29
C GLY A 486 -10.96 35.41 5.53
N GLU A 487 -10.86 36.10 6.67
CA GLU A 487 -11.16 35.53 7.99
C GLU A 487 -12.62 35.04 8.12
N VAL A 488 -13.58 35.82 7.61
CA VAL A 488 -15.02 35.52 7.78
C VAL A 488 -15.45 34.29 6.94
N ALA A 489 -15.03 34.22 5.68
CA ALA A 489 -15.36 33.10 4.79
C ALA A 489 -14.54 31.86 5.16
N GLY A 490 -13.26 32.01 5.44
CA GLY A 490 -12.39 30.95 5.93
C GLY A 490 -12.92 30.30 7.21
N ASN A 491 -13.23 31.08 8.26
CA ASN A 491 -13.80 30.54 9.50
C ASN A 491 -15.19 29.88 9.29
N THR A 492 -15.92 30.27 8.25
CA THR A 492 -17.17 29.58 7.86
C THR A 492 -16.88 28.21 7.26
N LEU A 493 -15.92 28.13 6.32
CA LEU A 493 -15.49 26.86 5.74
C LEU A 493 -14.93 25.92 6.80
N SER A 494 -14.04 26.40 7.67
CA SER A 494 -13.43 25.60 8.74
C SER A 494 -14.46 24.96 9.66
N ARG A 495 -15.45 25.74 10.13
CA ARG A 495 -16.52 25.20 10.98
C ARG A 495 -17.38 24.18 10.24
N GLY A 496 -17.67 24.41 8.97
CA GLY A 496 -18.42 23.45 8.16
C GLY A 496 -17.65 22.15 7.92
N LEU A 497 -16.33 22.22 7.70
CA LEU A 497 -15.48 21.03 7.58
C LEU A 497 -15.46 20.23 8.88
N VAL A 498 -15.25 20.86 10.04
CA VAL A 498 -15.31 20.18 11.35
C VAL A 498 -16.69 19.52 11.55
N ALA A 499 -17.77 20.24 11.26
CA ALA A 499 -19.12 19.70 11.37
C ALA A 499 -19.38 18.50 10.44
N LEU A 500 -18.74 18.43 9.27
CA LEU A 500 -18.81 17.27 8.38
C LEU A 500 -17.96 16.11 8.88
N GLN A 501 -16.78 16.38 9.46
CA GLN A 501 -15.86 15.39 9.97
C GLN A 501 -16.39 14.66 11.21
N GLU A 502 -17.02 15.41 12.12
CA GLU A 502 -17.53 14.91 13.40
C GLU A 502 -18.93 14.29 13.31
N ASP A 503 -19.62 14.48 12.17
CA ASP A 503 -20.96 13.93 11.95
C ASP A 503 -20.89 12.47 11.52
N HIS A 504 -20.96 11.59 12.53
CA HIS A 504 -20.96 10.14 12.36
C HIS A 504 -22.36 9.53 12.22
N GLU A 505 -23.42 10.31 12.43
CA GLU A 505 -24.81 9.84 12.41
C GLU A 505 -25.45 9.96 11.02
N SER A 506 -25.06 11.00 10.26
CA SER A 506 -25.69 11.30 8.98
C SER A 506 -25.15 10.44 7.84
N GLY A 507 -26.04 10.07 6.92
CA GLY A 507 -25.68 9.34 5.69
C GLY A 507 -25.09 10.26 4.60
N ALA A 508 -24.54 9.65 3.54
CA ALA A 508 -23.84 10.35 2.46
C ALA A 508 -24.63 11.54 1.86
N ARG A 509 -25.93 11.34 1.57
CA ARG A 509 -26.79 12.37 1.00
C ARG A 509 -26.99 13.57 1.92
N GLN A 510 -27.14 13.33 3.23
CA GLN A 510 -27.31 14.38 4.23
C GLN A 510 -26.01 15.17 4.41
N LEU A 511 -24.87 14.48 4.44
CA LEU A 511 -23.55 15.12 4.50
C LEU A 511 -23.26 15.95 3.26
N ALA A 512 -23.54 15.45 2.06
CA ALA A 512 -23.41 16.23 0.83
C ALA A 512 -24.32 17.47 0.83
N THR A 513 -25.50 17.38 1.47
CA THR A 513 -26.40 18.53 1.66
C THR A 513 -25.82 19.55 2.66
N LYS A 514 -25.23 19.09 3.77
CA LYS A 514 -24.52 19.95 4.73
C LYS A 514 -23.31 20.63 4.09
N ALA A 515 -22.57 19.91 3.25
CA ALA A 515 -21.47 20.45 2.47
C ALA A 515 -21.93 21.54 1.50
N LEU A 516 -23.03 21.31 0.77
CA LEU A 516 -23.62 22.32 -0.12
C LEU A 516 -24.08 23.58 0.64
N HIS A 517 -24.72 23.43 1.80
CA HIS A 517 -25.12 24.59 2.62
C HIS A 517 -23.90 25.38 3.12
N THR A 518 -22.87 24.66 3.59
CA THR A 518 -21.58 25.28 3.97
C THR A 518 -20.99 26.05 2.79
N TYR A 519 -21.00 25.44 1.60
CA TYR A 519 -20.48 26.05 0.38
C TYR A 519 -21.20 27.34 0.03
N ILE A 520 -22.54 27.32 0.04
CA ILE A 520 -23.39 28.50 -0.19
C ILE A 520 -23.05 29.61 0.83
N ASP A 521 -22.86 29.26 2.10
CA ASP A 521 -22.56 30.24 3.13
C ASP A 521 -21.15 30.83 3.04
N VAL A 522 -20.19 30.07 2.50
CA VAL A 522 -18.86 30.58 2.14
C VAL A 522 -18.98 31.56 0.99
N ILE A 523 -19.69 31.20 -0.09
CA ILE A 523 -19.87 32.06 -1.28
C ILE A 523 -20.44 33.44 -0.92
N LYS A 524 -21.43 33.49 -0.02
CA LYS A 524 -22.04 34.75 0.46
C LYS A 524 -21.06 35.68 1.18
N LYS A 525 -19.95 35.16 1.70
CA LYS A 525 -18.99 35.86 2.58
C LYS A 525 -17.66 36.16 1.91
N LEU A 526 -17.44 35.66 0.69
CA LEU A 526 -16.21 35.91 -0.07
C LEU A 526 -16.18 37.35 -0.59
N ASP A 527 -14.97 37.91 -0.62
CA ASP A 527 -14.74 39.18 -1.31
C ASP A 527 -14.89 39.02 -2.82
N SER A 528 -15.75 39.82 -3.42
CA SER A 528 -16.10 39.77 -4.84
C SER A 528 -15.54 40.94 -5.65
N THR A 529 -14.60 41.70 -5.09
CA THR A 529 -13.95 42.83 -5.78
C THR A 529 -13.22 42.41 -7.06
N ASP A 530 -12.51 41.27 -7.02
CA ASP A 530 -11.86 40.64 -8.17
C ASP A 530 -12.59 39.34 -8.53
N GLN A 531 -13.23 39.32 -9.70
CA GLN A 531 -13.97 38.17 -10.20
C GLN A 531 -13.09 36.93 -10.42
N VAL A 532 -11.84 37.10 -10.86
CA VAL A 532 -10.91 35.99 -11.11
C VAL A 532 -10.48 35.37 -9.78
N GLN A 533 -10.12 36.21 -8.81
CA GLN A 533 -9.76 35.75 -7.47
C GLN A 533 -10.95 35.11 -6.75
N TRP A 534 -12.13 35.72 -6.83
CA TRP A 534 -13.36 35.16 -6.27
C TRP A 534 -13.66 33.77 -6.83
N TRP A 535 -13.54 33.59 -8.15
CA TRP A 535 -13.73 32.29 -8.79
C TRP A 535 -12.68 31.26 -8.36
N ASN A 536 -11.41 31.65 -8.22
CA ASN A 536 -10.36 30.78 -7.68
C ASN A 536 -10.69 30.35 -6.25
N ASN A 537 -11.10 31.28 -5.38
CA ASN A 537 -11.45 31.02 -3.99
C ASN A 537 -12.67 30.09 -3.85
N ILE A 538 -13.66 30.22 -4.73
CA ILE A 538 -14.81 29.32 -4.79
C ILE A 538 -14.40 27.90 -5.13
N ARG A 539 -13.63 27.74 -6.22
CA ARG A 539 -13.11 26.42 -6.62
C ARG A 539 -12.25 25.80 -5.52
N PHE A 540 -11.44 26.62 -4.85
CA PHE A 540 -10.59 26.18 -3.74
C PHE A 540 -11.40 25.74 -2.51
N ALA A 541 -12.44 26.49 -2.12
CA ALA A 541 -13.37 26.09 -1.07
C ALA A 541 -14.10 24.78 -1.41
N GLY A 542 -14.53 24.61 -2.67
CA GLY A 542 -15.15 23.38 -3.16
C GLY A 542 -14.21 22.17 -3.06
N TRP A 543 -12.94 22.34 -3.42
CA TRP A 543 -11.92 21.31 -3.28
C TRP A 543 -11.73 20.89 -1.82
N HIS A 544 -11.68 21.85 -0.89
CA HIS A 544 -11.57 21.55 0.54
C HIS A 544 -12.80 20.81 1.08
N LEU A 545 -14.01 21.18 0.69
CA LEU A 545 -15.21 20.44 1.10
C LEU A 545 -15.15 18.98 0.63
N TRP A 546 -14.73 18.75 -0.61
CA TRP A 546 -14.57 17.40 -1.14
C TRP A 546 -13.47 16.61 -0.41
N LYS A 547 -12.26 17.14 -0.32
CA LYS A 547 -11.09 16.40 0.16
C LYS A 547 -10.96 16.35 1.68
N ASN A 548 -11.47 17.37 2.37
CA ASN A 548 -11.32 17.51 3.82
C ASN A 548 -12.65 17.43 4.58
N GLY A 549 -13.80 17.25 3.91
CA GLY A 549 -15.10 17.10 4.56
C GLY A 549 -15.24 15.78 5.32
N ARG A 550 -15.54 14.67 4.62
CA ARG A 550 -15.55 13.32 5.22
C ARG A 550 -15.18 12.31 4.14
N GLU A 551 -14.00 11.70 4.26
CA GLU A 551 -13.39 10.89 3.19
C GLU A 551 -14.26 9.71 2.73
N SER A 552 -14.88 8.98 3.68
CA SER A 552 -15.79 7.86 3.37
C SER A 552 -17.04 8.26 2.58
N MET A 553 -17.35 9.57 2.51
CA MET A 553 -18.49 10.13 1.79
C MET A 553 -18.05 11.05 0.63
N GLY A 554 -16.77 10.97 0.25
CA GLY A 554 -16.14 11.88 -0.71
C GLY A 554 -16.79 11.88 -2.09
N ALA A 555 -17.37 10.75 -2.54
CA ALA A 555 -18.08 10.68 -3.83
C ALA A 555 -19.29 11.61 -3.88
N SER A 556 -20.14 11.57 -2.85
CA SER A 556 -21.36 12.39 -2.78
C SER A 556 -21.05 13.87 -2.63
N ILE A 557 -20.04 14.20 -1.82
CA ILE A 557 -19.61 15.60 -1.67
C ILE A 557 -19.02 16.11 -2.99
N LEU A 558 -18.17 15.32 -3.66
CA LEU A 558 -17.59 15.70 -4.96
C LEU A 558 -18.67 16.04 -5.98
N ASN A 559 -19.57 15.11 -6.26
CA ASN A 559 -20.58 15.30 -7.31
C ASN A 559 -21.46 16.53 -7.02
N VAL A 560 -21.86 16.72 -5.76
CA VAL A 560 -22.66 17.88 -5.37
C VAL A 560 -21.88 19.19 -5.54
N VAL A 561 -20.59 19.22 -5.17
CA VAL A 561 -19.73 20.39 -5.36
C VAL A 561 -19.51 20.68 -6.85
N LEU A 562 -19.31 19.66 -7.70
CA LEU A 562 -19.13 19.86 -9.14
C LEU A 562 -20.39 20.44 -9.80
N SER A 563 -21.58 19.91 -9.47
CA SER A 563 -22.83 20.50 -9.95
C SER A 563 -23.06 21.92 -9.42
N ALA A 564 -22.66 22.19 -8.17
CA ALA A 564 -22.70 23.55 -7.64
C ALA A 564 -21.73 24.49 -8.40
N LEU A 565 -20.56 24.00 -8.79
CA LEU A 565 -19.58 24.74 -9.58
C LEU A 565 -20.09 25.05 -11.00
N ASP A 566 -20.78 24.12 -11.65
CA ASP A 566 -21.46 24.38 -12.94
C ASP A 566 -22.45 25.55 -12.79
N ILE A 567 -23.30 25.51 -11.75
CA ILE A 567 -24.29 26.57 -11.46
C ILE A 567 -23.60 27.92 -11.19
N VAL A 568 -22.52 27.92 -10.42
CA VAL A 568 -21.77 29.15 -10.15
C VAL A 568 -21.16 29.69 -11.44
N GLN A 569 -20.50 28.84 -12.25
CA GLN A 569 -19.87 29.23 -13.50
C GLN A 569 -20.89 29.85 -14.48
N ASP A 570 -22.05 29.22 -14.63
CA ASP A 570 -23.13 29.72 -15.51
C ASP A 570 -23.72 31.05 -15.05
N GLY A 571 -23.66 31.33 -13.74
CA GLY A 571 -24.12 32.59 -13.16
C GLY A 571 -23.08 33.73 -13.20
N ILE A 572 -21.83 33.46 -13.57
CA ILE A 572 -20.80 34.48 -13.71
C ILE A 572 -21.06 35.28 -15.00
N PRO A 573 -21.16 36.63 -14.93
CA PRO A 573 -21.39 37.43 -16.12
C PRO A 573 -20.21 37.31 -17.11
N PRO A 574 -20.48 37.16 -18.42
CA PRO A 574 -19.42 37.02 -19.43
C PRO A 574 -18.61 38.30 -19.63
N SER A 575 -19.17 39.46 -19.26
CA SER A 575 -18.51 40.77 -19.33
C SER A 575 -19.09 41.72 -18.28
N GLY A 576 -18.24 42.32 -17.45
CA GLY A 576 -18.62 43.26 -16.39
C GLY A 576 -18.16 42.79 -15.00
N PRO A 577 -18.26 43.65 -13.97
CA PRO A 577 -17.88 43.29 -12.60
C PRO A 577 -18.90 42.33 -11.98
N LEU A 578 -18.42 41.45 -11.10
CA LEU A 578 -19.26 40.58 -10.30
C LEU A 578 -19.94 41.39 -9.19
N ASP A 579 -21.14 41.89 -9.47
CA ASP A 579 -21.92 42.68 -8.53
C ASP A 579 -22.70 41.80 -7.54
N LYS A 580 -23.20 42.43 -6.47
CA LYS A 580 -23.97 41.74 -5.43
C LYS A 580 -25.21 41.05 -5.98
N SER A 581 -25.85 41.61 -7.02
CA SER A 581 -27.06 41.03 -7.62
C SER A 581 -26.76 39.71 -8.34
N SER A 582 -25.62 39.61 -9.03
CA SER A 582 -25.15 38.38 -9.65
C SER A 582 -24.89 37.28 -8.61
N ILE A 583 -24.24 37.63 -7.49
CA ILE A 583 -24.00 36.69 -6.38
C ILE A 583 -25.31 36.23 -5.75
N ASP A 584 -26.25 37.14 -5.51
CA ASP A 584 -27.57 36.79 -4.96
C ASP A 584 -28.35 35.86 -5.91
N ASN A 585 -28.20 36.01 -7.23
CA ASN A 585 -28.78 35.11 -8.23
C ASN A 585 -28.13 33.72 -8.19
N ILE A 586 -26.79 33.64 -8.11
CA ILE A 586 -26.06 32.38 -7.96
C ILE A 586 -26.48 31.67 -6.68
N VAL A 587 -26.51 32.37 -5.55
CA VAL A 587 -26.93 31.83 -4.25
C VAL A 587 -28.37 31.32 -4.30
N ARG A 588 -29.27 32.02 -5.01
CA ARG A 588 -30.65 31.56 -5.23
C ARG A 588 -30.68 30.28 -6.05
N ALA A 589 -29.95 30.21 -7.16
CA ALA A 589 -29.88 29.03 -8.01
C ALA A 589 -29.31 27.81 -7.25
N LEU A 590 -28.29 28.01 -6.42
CA LEU A 590 -27.75 26.96 -5.53
C LEU A 590 -28.76 26.53 -4.47
N GLY A 591 -29.55 27.47 -3.93
CA GLY A 591 -30.65 27.16 -3.02
C GLY A 591 -31.78 26.37 -3.70
N ASP A 592 -32.05 26.64 -4.98
CA ASP A 592 -33.02 25.90 -5.79
C ASP A 592 -32.53 24.48 -6.07
N TYR A 593 -31.24 24.33 -6.41
CA TYR A 593 -30.58 23.03 -6.55
C TYR A 593 -30.61 22.22 -5.25
N ALA A 594 -30.35 22.85 -4.09
CA ALA A 594 -30.44 22.19 -2.80
C ALA A 594 -31.86 21.65 -2.51
N ARG A 595 -32.91 22.39 -2.91
CA ARG A 595 -34.31 21.94 -2.80
C ARG A 595 -34.64 20.83 -3.78
N ASP A 596 -34.18 20.94 -5.04
CA ASP A 596 -34.41 19.90 -6.05
C ASP A 596 -33.77 18.56 -5.65
N ARG A 597 -32.56 18.59 -5.07
CA ARG A 597 -31.91 17.38 -4.54
C ARG A 597 -32.75 16.64 -3.51
N GLN A 598 -33.57 17.33 -2.72
CA GLN A 598 -34.47 16.68 -1.77
C GLN A 598 -35.54 15.82 -2.46
N ASN A 599 -35.86 16.11 -3.72
CA ASN A 599 -36.84 15.37 -4.53
C ASN A 599 -36.23 14.19 -5.31
N THR A 600 -34.90 14.03 -5.29
CA THR A 600 -34.18 13.03 -6.09
C THR A 600 -34.55 11.59 -5.71
N THR A 601 -34.77 11.33 -4.41
CA THR A 601 -35.20 10.00 -3.94
C THR A 601 -36.58 9.63 -4.49
N SER A 602 -37.51 10.59 -4.58
CA SER A 602 -38.84 10.37 -5.18
C SER A 602 -38.74 10.05 -6.68
N ARG A 603 -37.88 10.76 -7.42
CA ARG A 603 -37.61 10.47 -8.84
C ARG A 603 -37.04 9.07 -9.03
N THR A 604 -36.08 8.68 -8.20
CA THR A 604 -35.45 7.35 -8.22
C THR A 604 -36.48 6.24 -7.97
N GLY A 605 -37.41 6.45 -7.04
CA GLY A 605 -38.54 5.53 -6.81
C GLY A 605 -39.47 5.40 -8.02
N ALA A 606 -39.79 6.51 -8.69
CA ALA A 606 -40.57 6.50 -9.92
C ALA A 606 -39.85 5.78 -11.07
N MET A 607 -38.53 5.96 -11.19
CA MET A 607 -37.71 5.24 -12.18
C MET A 607 -37.68 3.73 -11.90
N PHE A 608 -37.64 3.34 -10.63
CA PHE A 608 -37.76 1.92 -10.25
C PHE A 608 -39.13 1.33 -10.60
N GLN A 609 -40.22 2.09 -10.37
CA GLN A 609 -41.55 1.65 -10.79
C GLN A 609 -41.63 1.47 -12.32
N ALA A 610 -41.16 2.44 -13.10
CA ALA A 610 -41.13 2.34 -14.55
C ALA A 610 -40.28 1.14 -15.03
N PHE A 611 -39.15 0.86 -14.36
CA PHE A 611 -38.33 -0.31 -14.64
C PHE A 611 -39.11 -1.62 -14.44
N ILE A 612 -39.85 -1.76 -13.33
CA ILE A 612 -40.68 -2.95 -13.06
C ILE A 612 -41.73 -3.12 -14.14
N GLU A 613 -42.46 -2.06 -14.50
CA GLU A 613 -43.52 -2.12 -15.51
C GLU A 613 -42.98 -2.53 -16.89
N GLN A 614 -41.76 -2.09 -17.24
CA GLN A 614 -41.13 -2.41 -18.52
C GLN A 614 -40.50 -3.81 -18.56
N HIS A 615 -39.88 -4.26 -17.47
CA HIS A 615 -39.02 -5.45 -17.48
C HIS A 615 -39.66 -6.69 -16.84
N LEU A 616 -40.71 -6.52 -16.03
CA LEU A 616 -41.33 -7.60 -15.27
C LEU A 616 -42.83 -7.70 -15.54
N SER A 617 -43.20 -8.58 -16.46
CA SER A 617 -44.59 -8.89 -16.78
C SER A 617 -45.15 -10.00 -15.90
N GLY A 618 -46.45 -9.94 -15.59
CA GLY A 618 -47.19 -11.02 -14.92
C GLY A 618 -48.11 -10.52 -13.80
N ASP A 619 -49.12 -11.33 -13.47
CA ASP A 619 -50.11 -11.01 -12.42
C ASP A 619 -49.70 -11.56 -11.03
N GLY A 620 -48.61 -12.33 -10.98
CA GLY A 620 -48.08 -12.93 -9.76
C GLY A 620 -47.39 -11.91 -8.82
N PRO A 621 -47.14 -12.30 -7.56
CA PRO A 621 -46.48 -11.44 -6.59
C PRO A 621 -45.08 -11.05 -7.08
N LEU A 622 -44.75 -9.76 -7.00
CA LEU A 622 -43.41 -9.25 -7.29
C LEU A 622 -42.48 -9.56 -6.10
N LYS A 623 -41.47 -10.39 -6.30
CA LYS A 623 -40.54 -10.83 -5.26
C LYS A 623 -39.20 -10.11 -5.34
N ILE A 624 -38.88 -9.34 -4.31
CA ILE A 624 -37.66 -8.53 -4.22
C ILE A 624 -36.80 -9.06 -3.07
N LEU A 625 -35.52 -9.37 -3.34
CA LEU A 625 -34.51 -9.64 -2.31
C LEU A 625 -33.61 -8.42 -2.15
N THR A 626 -33.35 -8.02 -0.90
CA THR A 626 -32.45 -6.90 -0.57
C THR A 626 -31.75 -7.12 0.77
N LEU A 627 -30.80 -6.24 1.09
CA LEU A 627 -30.02 -6.22 2.33
C LEU A 627 -29.65 -4.77 2.69
N SER A 628 -29.04 -4.57 3.86
CA SER A 628 -28.63 -3.27 4.42
C SER A 628 -29.83 -2.36 4.77
N SER A 629 -29.52 -1.12 5.16
CA SER A 629 -30.50 -0.07 5.46
C SER A 629 -30.39 1.10 4.49
N SER A 630 -30.78 0.89 3.23
CA SER A 630 -30.82 1.96 2.22
C SER A 630 -32.15 2.71 2.26
N SER A 631 -32.09 4.02 2.54
CA SER A 631 -33.27 4.89 2.47
C SER A 631 -33.81 5.00 1.04
N THR A 632 -32.94 4.95 0.04
CA THR A 632 -33.30 5.01 -1.38
C THR A 632 -34.10 3.77 -1.78
N ILE A 633 -33.65 2.58 -1.38
CA ILE A 633 -34.39 1.33 -1.58
C ILE A 633 -35.72 1.34 -0.81
N THR A 634 -35.70 1.75 0.45
CA THR A 634 -36.91 1.84 1.29
C THR A 634 -37.96 2.73 0.62
N SER A 635 -37.55 3.91 0.15
CA SER A 635 -38.45 4.84 -0.54
C SER A 635 -38.97 4.29 -1.86
N ALA A 636 -38.13 3.59 -2.63
CA ALA A 636 -38.54 3.00 -3.90
C ALA A 636 -39.52 1.82 -3.72
N ILE A 637 -39.26 0.95 -2.76
CA ILE A 637 -40.16 -0.17 -2.42
C ILE A 637 -41.51 0.39 -1.94
N THR A 638 -41.51 1.37 -1.03
CA THR A 638 -42.76 1.96 -0.52
C THR A 638 -43.53 2.72 -1.60
N HIS A 639 -42.82 3.38 -2.53
CA HIS A 639 -43.43 4.01 -3.71
C HIS A 639 -44.13 2.97 -4.60
N VAL A 640 -43.45 1.87 -4.95
CA VAL A 640 -44.02 0.78 -5.76
C VAL A 640 -45.22 0.18 -5.05
N MET A 641 -45.14 -0.10 -3.74
CA MET A 641 -46.25 -0.64 -2.95
C MET A 641 -47.49 0.25 -2.98
N GLY A 642 -47.31 1.58 -3.00
CA GLY A 642 -48.41 2.54 -3.05
C GLY A 642 -49.09 2.64 -4.42
N ASN A 643 -48.37 2.31 -5.50
CA ASN A 643 -48.82 2.53 -6.88
C ASN A 643 -49.14 1.24 -7.65
N THR A 644 -48.71 0.07 -7.17
CA THR A 644 -48.94 -1.20 -7.85
C THR A 644 -50.21 -1.92 -7.35
N SER A 645 -50.91 -2.58 -8.27
CA SER A 645 -52.01 -3.50 -7.93
C SER A 645 -51.54 -4.92 -7.62
N ARG A 646 -50.29 -5.25 -7.97
CA ARG A 646 -49.68 -6.57 -7.77
C ARG A 646 -49.27 -6.74 -6.29
N PRO A 647 -49.42 -7.92 -5.69
CA PRO A 647 -48.85 -8.16 -4.36
C PRO A 647 -47.32 -8.02 -4.41
N VAL A 648 -46.72 -7.41 -3.38
CA VAL A 648 -45.26 -7.24 -3.28
C VAL A 648 -44.75 -8.10 -2.13
N GLU A 649 -43.80 -8.98 -2.41
CA GLU A 649 -43.12 -9.81 -1.40
C GLU A 649 -41.65 -9.39 -1.30
N VAL A 650 -41.24 -8.90 -0.14
CA VAL A 650 -39.88 -8.39 0.10
C VAL A 650 -39.16 -9.33 1.06
N HIS A 651 -38.05 -9.90 0.60
CA HIS A 651 -37.11 -10.68 1.38
C HIS A 651 -35.96 -9.76 1.79
N VAL A 652 -35.68 -9.66 3.09
CA VAL A 652 -34.65 -8.78 3.62
C VAL A 652 -33.66 -9.62 4.42
N LEU A 653 -32.38 -9.58 4.05
CA LEU A 653 -31.33 -10.15 4.90
C LEU A 653 -31.06 -9.23 6.09
N GLU A 654 -30.90 -9.79 7.28
CA GLU A 654 -30.77 -9.04 8.54
C GLU A 654 -29.59 -8.07 8.54
N SER A 655 -28.51 -8.38 7.81
CA SER A 655 -27.30 -7.56 7.66
C SER A 655 -26.54 -7.37 8.97
N ARG A 656 -25.77 -8.36 9.37
CA ARG A 656 -24.86 -8.27 10.52
C ARG A 656 -23.70 -7.28 10.27
N PRO A 657 -23.10 -6.72 11.34
CA PRO A 657 -23.41 -6.97 12.75
C PRO A 657 -24.51 -6.09 13.36
N LEU A 658 -24.89 -4.97 12.73
CA LEU A 658 -25.81 -3.99 13.35
C LEU A 658 -27.28 -4.18 13.00
N PHE A 659 -27.61 -5.26 12.28
CA PHE A 659 -28.96 -5.65 11.90
C PHE A 659 -29.68 -4.56 11.08
N GLU A 660 -28.94 -3.89 10.18
CA GLU A 660 -29.46 -2.80 9.37
C GLU A 660 -30.67 -3.22 8.52
N GLY A 661 -30.67 -4.44 7.99
CA GLY A 661 -31.81 -4.97 7.23
C GLY A 661 -33.08 -5.08 8.06
N VAL A 662 -32.96 -5.38 9.37
CA VAL A 662 -34.11 -5.40 10.29
C VAL A 662 -34.71 -4.00 10.44
N LYS A 663 -33.86 -2.95 10.52
CA LYS A 663 -34.31 -1.55 10.59
C LYS A 663 -35.03 -1.11 9.31
N MET A 664 -34.53 -1.52 8.15
CA MET A 664 -35.20 -1.29 6.86
C MET A 664 -36.54 -2.01 6.80
N ALA A 665 -36.58 -3.29 7.19
CA ALA A 665 -37.79 -4.08 7.24
C ALA A 665 -38.86 -3.42 8.14
N GLN A 666 -38.47 -2.93 9.31
CA GLN A 666 -39.37 -2.18 10.20
C GLN A 666 -39.93 -0.93 9.50
N SER A 667 -39.08 -0.16 8.82
CA SER A 667 -39.49 1.05 8.09
C SER A 667 -40.48 0.76 6.96
N ILE A 668 -40.23 -0.28 6.16
CA ILE A 668 -41.15 -0.76 5.11
C ILE A 668 -42.49 -1.21 5.72
N ALA A 669 -42.46 -1.98 6.82
CA ALA A 669 -43.66 -2.47 7.49
C ALA A 669 -44.53 -1.32 8.05
N SER A 670 -43.91 -0.29 8.64
CA SER A 670 -44.62 0.91 9.10
C SER A 670 -45.34 1.64 7.97
N CYS A 671 -44.71 1.76 6.80
CA CYS A 671 -45.36 2.34 5.61
C CYS A 671 -46.47 1.43 5.05
N ALA A 672 -46.24 0.11 5.03
CA ALA A 672 -47.20 -0.88 4.54
C ALA A 672 -48.52 -0.82 5.31
N ASN A 673 -48.47 -0.74 6.64
CA ASN A 673 -49.66 -0.67 7.51
C ASN A 673 -50.54 0.56 7.25
N ASN A 674 -49.94 1.65 6.76
CA ASN A 674 -50.66 2.88 6.41
C ASN A 674 -51.26 2.84 4.99
N SER A 675 -50.95 1.81 4.21
CA SER A 675 -51.40 1.63 2.83
C SER A 675 -52.34 0.42 2.71
N LYS A 676 -53.20 0.38 1.69
CA LYS A 676 -54.00 -0.82 1.37
C LYS A 676 -53.19 -1.90 0.60
N ALA A 677 -51.87 -1.77 0.54
CA ALA A 677 -51.01 -2.60 -0.29
C ALA A 677 -50.94 -4.03 0.25
N LYS A 678 -51.14 -5.03 -0.62
CA LYS A 678 -50.92 -6.45 -0.29
C LYS A 678 -49.41 -6.72 -0.25
N THR A 679 -48.80 -6.54 0.92
CA THR A 679 -47.36 -6.72 1.11
C THR A 679 -47.04 -7.87 2.04
N ARG A 680 -46.04 -8.67 1.68
CA ARG A 680 -45.45 -9.69 2.56
C ARG A 680 -43.98 -9.37 2.76
N LEU A 681 -43.55 -9.26 4.02
CA LEU A 681 -42.17 -8.97 4.38
C LEU A 681 -41.59 -10.17 5.13
N ILE A 682 -40.43 -10.64 4.70
CA ILE A 682 -39.76 -11.82 5.28
C ILE A 682 -38.32 -11.45 5.59
N ILE A 683 -37.94 -11.54 6.86
CA ILE A 683 -36.56 -11.31 7.31
C ILE A 683 -35.84 -12.66 7.36
N HIS A 684 -34.64 -12.68 6.81
CA HIS A 684 -33.76 -13.86 6.77
C HIS A 684 -32.44 -13.55 7.45
N THR A 685 -31.81 -14.57 8.04
CA THR A 685 -30.40 -14.44 8.43
C THR A 685 -29.51 -14.33 7.19
N ASP A 686 -28.37 -13.67 7.30
CA ASP A 686 -27.45 -13.53 6.16
C ASP A 686 -27.00 -14.91 5.63
N ALA A 687 -26.82 -15.89 6.53
CA ALA A 687 -26.44 -17.27 6.19
C ALA A 687 -27.52 -18.02 5.38
N SER A 688 -28.79 -17.59 5.46
CA SER A 688 -29.90 -18.19 4.73
C SER A 688 -30.12 -17.61 3.33
N VAL A 689 -29.16 -16.86 2.78
CA VAL A 689 -29.24 -16.25 1.44
C VAL A 689 -29.65 -17.23 0.33
N GLY A 690 -29.19 -18.49 0.37
CA GLY A 690 -29.60 -19.51 -0.61
C GLY A 690 -31.08 -19.85 -0.58
N ILE A 691 -31.73 -19.74 0.59
CA ILE A 691 -33.17 -19.95 0.76
C ILE A 691 -33.90 -18.66 0.36
N ALA A 692 -33.41 -17.51 0.82
CA ALA A 692 -34.02 -16.20 0.55
C ALA A 692 -33.99 -15.83 -0.94
N ALA A 693 -32.95 -16.23 -1.67
CA ALA A 693 -32.79 -15.94 -3.09
C ALA A 693 -33.60 -16.86 -4.02
N LYS A 694 -34.34 -17.84 -3.48
CA LYS A 694 -35.10 -18.78 -4.29
C LYS A 694 -36.37 -18.16 -4.86
N ASP A 695 -36.57 -18.33 -6.17
CA ASP A 695 -37.75 -17.87 -6.92
C ASP A 695 -38.00 -16.35 -6.80
N ILE A 696 -36.93 -15.56 -6.64
CA ILE A 696 -36.99 -14.09 -6.59
C ILE A 696 -36.93 -13.48 -8.00
N ASP A 697 -37.59 -12.34 -8.20
CA ASP A 697 -37.64 -11.65 -9.49
C ASP A 697 -36.53 -10.59 -9.62
N ILE A 698 -36.24 -9.89 -8.52
CA ILE A 698 -35.22 -8.83 -8.45
C ILE A 698 -34.36 -9.03 -7.20
N VAL A 699 -33.05 -8.92 -7.37
CA VAL A 699 -32.13 -8.54 -6.30
C VAL A 699 -31.89 -7.04 -6.39
N LEU A 700 -32.29 -6.30 -5.35
CA LEU A 700 -32.18 -4.85 -5.30
C LEU A 700 -31.13 -4.43 -4.28
N ILE A 701 -30.03 -3.84 -4.73
CA ILE A 701 -28.89 -3.45 -3.89
C ILE A 701 -28.63 -1.96 -4.03
N GLY A 702 -28.25 -1.31 -2.93
CA GLY A 702 -27.83 0.09 -2.92
C GLY A 702 -26.40 0.26 -3.42
N ALA A 703 -25.88 1.47 -3.28
CA ALA A 703 -24.46 1.71 -3.40
C ALA A 703 -23.99 2.72 -2.35
N ASP A 704 -22.88 2.40 -1.70
CA ASP A 704 -22.12 3.37 -0.95
C ASP A 704 -21.20 4.16 -1.88
N LEU A 705 -20.60 3.47 -2.86
CA LEU A 705 -19.72 4.02 -3.87
C LEU A 705 -19.79 3.19 -5.16
N ILE A 706 -19.75 3.85 -6.32
CA ILE A 706 -19.67 3.22 -7.65
C ILE A 706 -18.39 3.70 -8.34
N ASP A 707 -17.49 2.79 -8.72
CA ASP A 707 -16.20 3.18 -9.30
C ASP A 707 -16.29 3.49 -10.81
N LYS A 708 -15.18 3.93 -11.41
CA LYS A 708 -15.08 4.20 -12.85
C LYS A 708 -15.34 3.01 -13.78
N THR A 709 -15.27 1.78 -13.26
CA THR A 709 -15.57 0.56 -14.02
C THR A 709 -17.04 0.14 -13.88
N ALA A 710 -17.81 0.89 -13.10
CA ALA A 710 -19.16 0.60 -12.61
C ALA A 710 -19.22 -0.53 -11.57
N ALA A 711 -18.11 -0.93 -10.97
CA ALA A 711 -18.14 -1.80 -9.79
C ALA A 711 -18.81 -1.07 -8.62
N VAL A 712 -19.56 -1.82 -7.82
CA VAL A 712 -20.35 -1.24 -6.73
C VAL A 712 -19.83 -1.72 -5.39
N SER A 713 -19.44 -0.76 -4.54
CA SER A 713 -19.19 -0.99 -3.13
C SER A 713 -20.49 -0.80 -2.35
N ASN A 714 -20.90 -1.81 -1.59
CA ASN A 714 -22.08 -1.76 -0.72
C ASN A 714 -21.82 -2.65 0.51
N LYS A 715 -22.75 -2.63 1.49
CA LYS A 715 -22.70 -3.45 2.70
C LYS A 715 -22.29 -4.91 2.41
N VAL A 716 -21.40 -5.44 3.24
CA VAL A 716 -21.01 -6.86 3.23
C VAL A 716 -22.25 -7.77 3.28
N GLY A 717 -22.22 -8.84 2.51
CA GLY A 717 -23.38 -9.66 2.15
C GLY A 717 -23.88 -9.42 0.72
N SER A 718 -23.59 -8.26 0.11
CA SER A 718 -23.95 -7.94 -1.27
C SER A 718 -23.40 -8.91 -2.32
N LEU A 719 -22.11 -9.25 -2.28
CA LEU A 719 -21.52 -10.16 -3.27
C LEU A 719 -22.07 -11.59 -3.12
N PRO A 720 -22.15 -12.18 -1.90
CA PRO A 720 -22.82 -13.45 -1.69
C PRO A 720 -24.27 -13.47 -2.19
N VAL A 721 -25.05 -12.41 -1.97
CA VAL A 721 -26.43 -12.29 -2.47
C VAL A 721 -26.47 -12.36 -3.99
N VAL A 722 -25.64 -11.58 -4.69
CA VAL A 722 -25.62 -11.54 -6.16
C VAL A 722 -25.20 -12.88 -6.74
N LEU A 723 -24.10 -13.46 -6.23
CA LEU A 723 -23.60 -14.75 -6.71
C LEU A 723 -24.64 -15.87 -6.49
N THR A 724 -25.25 -15.89 -5.31
CA THR A 724 -26.26 -16.90 -4.95
C THR A 724 -27.51 -16.75 -5.81
N ALA A 725 -28.01 -15.53 -6.00
CA ALA A 725 -29.18 -15.27 -6.82
C ALA A 725 -28.95 -15.66 -8.29
N LYS A 726 -27.79 -15.37 -8.87
CA LYS A 726 -27.47 -15.81 -10.24
C LYS A 726 -27.48 -17.34 -10.39
N TYR A 727 -27.13 -18.07 -9.34
CA TYR A 727 -27.15 -19.53 -9.37
C TYR A 727 -28.54 -20.12 -9.10
N VAL A 728 -29.21 -19.67 -8.03
CA VAL A 728 -30.48 -20.26 -7.56
C VAL A 728 -31.68 -19.74 -8.34
N SER A 729 -31.63 -18.49 -8.80
CA SER A 729 -32.69 -17.80 -9.54
C SER A 729 -32.11 -17.09 -10.77
N PRO A 730 -31.64 -17.83 -11.80
CA PRO A 730 -30.91 -17.26 -12.94
C PRO A 730 -31.73 -16.28 -13.80
N LYS A 731 -33.05 -16.22 -13.62
CA LYS A 731 -33.94 -15.25 -14.28
C LYS A 731 -34.06 -13.93 -13.51
N ALA A 732 -33.62 -13.90 -12.25
CA ALA A 732 -33.66 -12.71 -11.43
C ALA A 732 -32.81 -11.60 -12.04
N LYS A 733 -33.28 -10.36 -11.92
CA LYS A 733 -32.52 -9.18 -12.30
C LYS A 733 -31.69 -8.68 -11.13
N ILE A 734 -30.40 -8.50 -11.34
CA ILE A 734 -29.49 -7.86 -10.39
C ILE A 734 -29.50 -6.36 -10.67
N VAL A 735 -30.14 -5.59 -9.80
CA VAL A 735 -30.42 -4.17 -9.98
C VAL A 735 -29.75 -3.36 -8.89
N ILE A 736 -28.94 -2.39 -9.28
CA ILE A 736 -28.38 -1.38 -8.40
C ILE A 736 -29.30 -0.17 -8.42
N LEU A 737 -29.78 0.26 -7.26
CA LEU A 737 -30.61 1.46 -7.12
C LEU A 737 -29.88 2.48 -6.26
N SER A 738 -29.41 3.55 -6.88
CA SER A 738 -28.59 4.55 -6.21
C SER A 738 -28.62 5.88 -6.96
N GLU A 739 -28.53 6.98 -6.22
CA GLU A 739 -28.31 8.30 -6.81
C GLU A 739 -26.93 8.40 -7.50
N LYS A 740 -26.84 9.15 -8.60
CA LYS A 740 -25.59 9.33 -9.37
C LYS A 740 -24.44 9.93 -8.54
N GLU A 741 -24.77 10.67 -7.49
CA GLU A 741 -23.77 11.25 -6.59
C GLU A 741 -22.88 10.21 -5.87
N LYS A 742 -23.19 8.91 -5.96
CA LYS A 742 -22.31 7.84 -5.45
C LYS A 742 -21.16 7.46 -6.36
N VAL A 743 -21.08 8.01 -7.57
CA VAL A 743 -20.05 7.68 -8.54
C VAL A 743 -18.74 8.40 -8.22
N LEU A 744 -17.64 7.64 -8.10
CA LEU A 744 -16.30 8.16 -7.88
C LEU A 744 -15.37 7.71 -9.02
N PRO A 745 -14.81 8.63 -9.81
CA PRO A 745 -13.89 8.25 -10.89
C PRO A 745 -12.46 7.95 -10.42
N PHE A 746 -12.11 8.40 -9.22
CA PHE A 746 -10.78 8.26 -8.65
C PHE A 746 -10.61 6.93 -7.92
N ALA A 747 -9.38 6.64 -7.50
CA ALA A 747 -9.10 5.47 -6.67
C ALA A 747 -10.01 5.49 -5.42
N PRO A 748 -10.71 4.37 -5.13
CA PRO A 748 -11.55 4.31 -3.94
C PRO A 748 -10.70 4.40 -2.67
N PRO A 749 -11.28 4.87 -1.56
CA PRO A 749 -10.59 4.84 -0.27
C PRO A 749 -10.26 3.40 0.14
N GLY A 750 -9.30 3.25 1.06
CA GLY A 750 -8.95 1.94 1.63
C GLY A 750 -10.17 1.23 2.26
N GLN A 751 -10.07 -0.10 2.40
CA GLN A 751 -11.15 -0.90 2.99
C GLN A 751 -11.41 -0.48 4.44
N GLU A 752 -12.64 -0.05 4.72
CA GLU A 752 -13.07 0.35 6.07
C GLU A 752 -13.24 -0.89 6.96
N GLU A 753 -12.37 -0.98 7.98
CA GLU A 753 -12.47 -1.97 9.07
C GLU A 753 -12.89 -1.25 10.35
N ASN A 754 -14.10 -1.54 10.82
CA ASN A 754 -14.72 -0.91 11.98
C ASN A 754 -14.40 -1.64 13.28
N ASP A 755 -14.89 -1.13 14.42
CA ASP A 755 -14.61 -1.73 15.72
C ASP A 755 -15.17 -3.17 15.81
N SER A 756 -14.28 -4.11 16.10
CA SER A 756 -14.61 -5.53 16.36
C SER A 756 -15.68 -5.73 17.46
N CYS A 757 -15.85 -4.75 18.35
CA CYS A 757 -16.85 -4.79 19.42
C CYS A 757 -18.28 -4.91 18.89
N GLU A 758 -18.61 -4.35 17.73
CA GLU A 758 -19.94 -4.46 17.13
C GLU A 758 -20.30 -5.90 16.77
N VAL A 759 -19.32 -6.62 16.20
CA VAL A 759 -19.46 -8.04 15.84
C VAL A 759 -19.64 -8.89 17.09
N MET A 760 -18.85 -8.61 18.12
CA MET A 760 -18.91 -9.30 19.41
C MET A 760 -20.23 -9.02 20.13
N GLN A 761 -20.73 -7.78 20.14
CA GLN A 761 -21.95 -7.42 20.85
C GLN A 761 -23.14 -8.29 20.43
N ALA A 762 -23.22 -8.64 19.14
CA ALA A 762 -24.25 -9.53 18.62
C ALA A 762 -24.13 -11.00 19.08
N TRP A 763 -23.03 -11.40 19.73
CA TRP A 763 -22.83 -12.74 20.32
C TRP A 763 -23.27 -12.82 21.80
N GLY A 764 -23.59 -11.69 22.43
CA GLY A 764 -24.00 -11.64 23.84
C GLY A 764 -22.93 -12.20 24.78
N ASP A 765 -23.33 -13.13 25.66
CA ASP A 765 -22.49 -13.70 26.72
C ASP A 765 -21.25 -14.46 26.19
N LEU A 766 -21.22 -14.88 24.93
CA LEU A 766 -20.06 -15.54 24.31
C LEU A 766 -18.88 -14.58 24.05
N SER A 767 -19.12 -13.27 24.12
CA SER A 767 -18.11 -12.24 23.89
C SER A 767 -17.01 -12.23 24.96
N SER A 768 -17.35 -12.54 26.20
CA SER A 768 -16.39 -12.55 27.32
C SER A 768 -15.29 -13.59 27.08
N ALA A 769 -15.67 -14.78 26.63
CA ALA A 769 -14.74 -15.86 26.32
C ALA A 769 -13.73 -15.49 25.21
N VAL A 770 -14.13 -14.68 24.23
CA VAL A 770 -13.23 -14.22 23.15
C VAL A 770 -12.33 -13.07 23.62
N ARG A 771 -12.83 -12.19 24.51
CA ARG A 771 -12.04 -11.10 25.11
C ARG A 771 -10.97 -11.59 26.10
N GLU A 772 -11.19 -12.77 26.70
CA GLU A 772 -10.24 -13.40 27.64
C GLU A 772 -9.08 -14.13 26.95
N VAL A 773 -9.17 -14.36 25.63
CA VAL A 773 -8.09 -14.98 24.85
C VAL A 773 -7.07 -13.90 24.44
N PRO A 774 -5.75 -14.15 24.56
CA PRO A 774 -4.74 -13.21 24.10
C PRO A 774 -4.99 -12.77 22.65
N HIS A 775 -4.92 -11.46 22.37
CA HIS A 775 -5.13 -10.88 21.03
C HIS A 775 -4.24 -11.49 19.91
N SER A 776 -3.20 -12.22 20.28
CA SER A 776 -2.32 -12.96 19.36
C SER A 776 -2.90 -14.28 18.82
N LEU A 777 -4.01 -14.80 19.37
CA LEU A 777 -4.60 -16.08 18.98
C LEU A 777 -5.91 -15.94 18.19
N VAL A 778 -6.71 -14.92 18.47
CA VAL A 778 -8.01 -14.68 17.82
C VAL A 778 -8.13 -13.22 17.40
N THR A 779 -8.32 -12.99 16.11
CA THR A 779 -8.58 -11.65 15.54
C THR A 779 -10.01 -11.61 14.99
N VAL A 780 -10.82 -10.69 15.51
CA VAL A 780 -12.18 -10.46 15.02
C VAL A 780 -12.13 -9.30 14.03
N LYS A 781 -12.53 -9.57 12.78
CA LYS A 781 -12.58 -8.57 11.71
C LYS A 781 -14.01 -8.04 11.53
N ASN A 782 -14.13 -6.76 11.27
CA ASN A 782 -15.41 -6.10 11.02
C ASN A 782 -15.35 -5.24 9.74
N VAL A 783 -15.36 -5.94 8.61
CA VAL A 783 -15.39 -5.32 7.28
C VAL A 783 -16.81 -4.90 6.96
N TYR A 784 -17.02 -3.61 6.67
CA TYR A 784 -18.37 -3.07 6.44
C TYR A 784 -18.84 -3.18 5.00
N PHE A 785 -17.92 -3.01 4.05
CA PHE A 785 -18.26 -2.92 2.63
C PHE A 785 -17.48 -3.95 1.83
N GLU A 786 -18.10 -4.39 0.74
CA GLU A 786 -17.48 -5.25 -0.26
C GLU A 786 -17.89 -4.84 -1.67
N TRP A 787 -17.14 -5.33 -2.67
CA TRP A 787 -17.31 -4.96 -4.06
C TRP A 787 -18.07 -6.02 -4.85
N VAL A 788 -19.06 -5.56 -5.62
CA VAL A 788 -19.76 -6.34 -6.64
C VAL A 788 -19.21 -5.94 -8.01
N SER A 789 -18.69 -6.94 -8.75
CA SER A 789 -18.19 -6.73 -10.11
C SER A 789 -19.31 -6.25 -11.05
N PRO A 790 -19.03 -5.31 -11.97
CA PRO A 790 -20.00 -4.86 -12.96
C PRO A 790 -20.49 -5.99 -13.88
N ASP A 791 -19.71 -7.07 -14.06
CA ASP A 791 -20.11 -8.24 -14.87
C ASP A 791 -21.26 -9.05 -14.22
N LEU A 792 -21.50 -8.81 -12.93
CA LEU A 792 -22.58 -9.46 -12.19
C LEU A 792 -23.84 -8.59 -12.09
N ILE A 793 -23.82 -7.35 -12.59
CA ILE A 793 -24.91 -6.38 -12.47
C ILE A 793 -25.63 -6.26 -13.82
N ASP A 794 -26.96 -6.34 -13.80
CA ASP A 794 -27.76 -6.25 -15.03
C ASP A 794 -28.15 -4.79 -15.33
N HIS A 795 -28.55 -4.03 -14.31
CA HIS A 795 -29.04 -2.66 -14.46
C HIS A 795 -28.65 -1.74 -13.31
N TYR A 796 -28.46 -0.46 -13.62
CA TYR A 796 -28.33 0.63 -12.66
C TYR A 796 -29.52 1.56 -12.84
N ILE A 797 -30.18 1.90 -11.73
CA ILE A 797 -31.32 2.81 -11.72
C ILE A 797 -30.92 4.02 -10.90
N THR A 798 -30.96 5.16 -11.56
CA THR A 798 -30.63 6.47 -11.02
C THR A 798 -31.83 7.40 -11.14
N GLU A 799 -31.72 8.60 -10.61
CA GLU A 799 -32.70 9.68 -10.77
C GLU A 799 -32.93 10.10 -12.23
N ASP A 800 -31.97 9.84 -13.12
CA ASP A 800 -32.05 10.13 -14.56
C ASP A 800 -32.59 8.95 -15.38
N GLY A 801 -32.89 7.84 -14.72
CA GLY A 801 -33.44 6.63 -15.34
C GLY A 801 -32.53 5.42 -15.27
N VAL A 802 -32.88 4.43 -16.09
CA VAL A 802 -32.22 3.11 -16.15
C VAL A 802 -31.03 3.18 -17.11
N THR A 803 -29.88 2.68 -16.67
CA THR A 803 -28.67 2.61 -17.47
C THR A 803 -27.91 1.30 -17.23
N GLY A 804 -26.86 1.07 -18.01
CA GLY A 804 -25.96 -0.07 -17.88
C GLY A 804 -24.53 0.36 -17.54
N ARG A 805 -23.62 -0.61 -17.49
CA ARG A 805 -22.19 -0.40 -17.21
C ARG A 805 -21.57 0.75 -18.02
N ALA A 806 -21.85 0.79 -19.33
CA ALA A 806 -21.29 1.81 -20.22
C ALA A 806 -21.76 3.22 -19.84
N GLY A 807 -23.04 3.39 -19.50
CA GLY A 807 -23.56 4.68 -19.08
C GLY A 807 -23.00 5.14 -17.74
N MET A 808 -22.82 4.22 -16.78
CA MET A 808 -22.15 4.54 -15.50
C MET A 808 -20.68 4.90 -15.69
N SER A 809 -19.97 4.18 -16.56
CA SER A 809 -18.56 4.46 -16.86
C SER A 809 -18.38 5.81 -17.58
N ASN A 810 -19.28 6.13 -18.52
CA ASN A 810 -19.29 7.44 -19.19
C ASN A 810 -19.55 8.57 -18.19
N TYR A 811 -20.51 8.38 -17.27
CA TYR A 811 -20.76 9.37 -16.23
C TYR A 811 -19.56 9.55 -15.30
N ALA A 812 -18.86 8.46 -14.92
CA ALA A 812 -17.62 8.58 -14.15
C ALA A 812 -16.56 9.42 -14.90
N GLN A 813 -16.39 9.21 -16.21
CA GLN A 813 -15.49 10.03 -17.04
C GLN A 813 -15.91 11.51 -17.10
N GLU A 814 -17.21 11.80 -17.15
CA GLU A 814 -17.72 13.17 -17.07
C GLU A 814 -17.39 13.82 -15.72
N VAL A 815 -17.55 13.08 -14.61
CA VAL A 815 -17.18 13.53 -13.27
C VAL A 815 -15.68 13.79 -13.16
N GLU A 816 -14.84 12.91 -13.73
CA GLU A 816 -13.38 13.07 -13.78
C GLU A 816 -13.00 14.34 -14.53
N LYS A 817 -13.53 14.51 -15.75
CA LYS A 817 -13.28 15.68 -16.58
C LYS A 817 -13.70 16.98 -15.90
N LYS A 818 -14.85 17.00 -15.21
CA LYS A 818 -15.30 18.18 -14.45
C LYS A 818 -14.38 18.46 -13.27
N ALA A 819 -13.99 17.43 -12.52
CA ALA A 819 -13.05 17.58 -11.42
C ALA A 819 -11.70 18.12 -11.91
N ASP A 820 -11.19 17.63 -13.04
CA ASP A 820 -9.96 18.13 -13.65
C ASP A 820 -10.12 19.59 -14.11
N GLN A 821 -11.22 19.92 -14.78
CA GLN A 821 -11.52 21.29 -15.24
C GLN A 821 -11.52 22.28 -14.09
N TYR A 822 -12.18 21.95 -12.98
CA TYR A 822 -12.34 22.87 -11.87
C TYR A 822 -11.12 22.89 -10.95
N PHE A 823 -10.51 21.73 -10.70
CA PHE A 823 -9.54 21.60 -9.62
C PHE A 823 -8.09 21.48 -10.06
N THR A 824 -7.75 21.18 -11.31
CA THR A 824 -6.33 20.98 -11.71
C THR A 824 -5.50 22.26 -11.56
N ASN A 825 -6.03 23.40 -11.99
CA ASN A 825 -5.33 24.70 -12.00
C ASN A 825 -5.62 25.54 -10.74
N LEU A 826 -5.56 24.91 -9.57
CA LEU A 826 -5.68 25.54 -8.25
C LEU A 826 -4.37 25.58 -7.49
#